data_AF-A0A9W9M6G6-F1
#
_entry.id   AF-A0A9W9M6G6-F1
#
_cell.length_a   1.000
_cell.length_b   1.000
_cell.length_c   1.000
_cell.angle_alpha   90.00
_cell.angle_beta   90.00
_cell.angle_gamma   90.00
#
_symmetry.space_group_name_H-M   'P 1'
#
loop_
_entity.id
_entity.type
_entity.pdbx_description
1 polymer ?
#
loop_
_entity_poly.entity_id
_entity_poly.type
_entity_poly.pdbx_seq_one_letter_code
_entity_poly.pdbx_strand_id
1 'polypeptide(L)'
;MHLPIQIGDGSFVRTREIKPQPKLGPIGFWLDGSSSVAGSKDICVNRREAVILSALLILDHFTSQPRLLGTSFPETEGPRYGPTRLSDEFVTRVIESEVNEPMTKALVALEGAVQHVPAQILRDLIYSFLDTLKASPNASNYPKLLHCTFELIKLLLHSSQPQLVTGVALRVWKEFPHDSSSHRKVSLVKIGRILTPSQAGDLMQTFVADVCDTLQKQRAPGDTDSPEMPFIKITTVKMLVQALAEADFLAPSTQLHFLESMCGASSHIDVRVEIVKSVFQLIRPNQHADVFRALSTIALSSAAGPSERDIVTEDGWRAAEAGGSLPLVLNARPILDLIVSDAAMKIPDELHSDYVQKVVLPLVTESIRQHTRWMTVLLARLGLSLSNLGLTAADIGPFPSDLVNKVLRKWARYLPATYLQYHRSWGLVYLHRDSFNRISEALASSTDPIKEDSNVRDHLQALLKSQRDRCPLSYTYRFCSLIDSKVPNGINDELLLDDFRSRVEVFSKSPVAYNHSLRRYSVHPSYTLCVLQGLRKAREDLGRPFPSRYIHATKLMMIIVDAAELVRKEGWSPELSTHPVTVPATFEYEVEMLPSPSWSPLPSNSALDNFVSGITGLISKYAADPVLLIKVGSFAPILREVRQDQREACALLLGEDSDDGNDRDRLVKACVRVKLAVLLLEDAHKAEVPLNERTLSMIEKWKGSDIDMVRQAAWAWNWKTSNPSPYTSVYIEG
;
A
#
# COMPACT_ATOMS: atom_id res chain seq x y z
N MET A 1 86.87 -5.67 -39.41
CA MET A 1 87.76 -6.60 -40.14
C MET A 1 87.35 -6.61 -41.60
N HIS A 2 88.34 -6.75 -42.49
CA HIS A 2 88.31 -6.94 -43.97
C HIS A 2 86.97 -6.89 -44.75
N LEU A 3 86.87 -5.91 -45.68
CA LEU A 3 86.98 -6.05 -47.17
C LEU A 3 86.63 -7.42 -47.84
N PRO A 4 86.24 -7.49 -49.15
CA PRO A 4 85.76 -6.44 -50.10
C PRO A 4 84.74 -6.85 -51.22
N ILE A 5 84.39 -5.91 -52.13
CA ILE A 5 84.06 -6.05 -53.60
C ILE A 5 82.74 -6.77 -54.00
N GLN A 6 81.70 -6.07 -54.53
CA GLN A 6 81.37 -5.79 -55.97
C GLN A 6 81.24 -7.07 -56.86
N ILE A 7 80.28 -7.28 -57.78
CA ILE A 7 79.44 -6.47 -58.72
C ILE A 7 78.03 -7.14 -58.79
N GLY A 8 76.87 -6.57 -59.20
CA GLY A 8 76.45 -5.25 -59.72
C GLY A 8 75.02 -5.31 -60.33
N ASP A 9 74.69 -4.37 -61.25
CA ASP A 9 73.49 -4.23 -62.11
C ASP A 9 72.05 -4.14 -61.54
N GLY A 10 71.22 -3.28 -62.17
CA GLY A 10 69.75 -3.40 -62.14
C GLY A 10 68.91 -2.19 -61.68
N SER A 11 69.23 -0.95 -62.08
CA SER A 11 68.37 0.20 -61.75
C SER A 11 67.05 0.22 -62.55
N PHE A 12 65.92 0.00 -61.89
CA PHE A 12 64.60 0.41 -62.38
C PHE A 12 63.86 1.25 -61.34
N VAL A 13 63.58 2.51 -61.70
CA VAL A 13 62.86 3.48 -60.85
C VAL A 13 61.38 3.10 -60.82
N ARG A 14 60.87 2.68 -59.65
CA ARG A 14 59.41 2.62 -59.41
C ARG A 14 58.91 4.02 -59.04
N THR A 15 58.12 4.61 -59.94
CA THR A 15 57.25 5.73 -59.62
C THR A 15 56.28 5.33 -58.50
N ARG A 16 56.15 6.18 -57.47
CA ARG A 16 55.13 5.99 -56.43
C ARG A 16 53.77 6.40 -57.00
N GLU A 17 52.84 5.44 -57.08
CA GLU A 17 51.43 5.75 -57.23
C GLU A 17 50.96 6.54 -56.00
N ILE A 18 50.68 7.83 -56.19
CA ILE A 18 49.93 8.62 -55.21
C ILE A 18 48.47 8.17 -55.34
N LYS A 19 48.00 7.32 -54.42
CA LYS A 19 46.56 7.05 -54.30
C LYS A 19 45.84 8.40 -54.11
N PRO A 20 44.81 8.71 -54.91
CA PRO A 20 44.03 9.92 -54.68
C PRO A 20 43.41 9.85 -53.28
N GLN A 21 43.53 10.93 -52.51
CA GLN A 21 42.74 11.05 -51.28
C GLN A 21 41.25 10.93 -51.64
N PRO A 22 40.44 10.21 -50.83
CA PRO A 22 39.00 10.20 -51.05
C PRO A 22 38.51 11.65 -50.99
N LYS A 23 37.79 12.10 -52.03
CA LYS A 23 37.11 13.40 -52.00
C LYS A 23 36.19 13.41 -50.78
N LEU A 24 36.49 14.25 -49.80
CA LEU A 24 35.57 14.49 -48.68
C LEU A 24 34.22 14.92 -49.27
N GLY A 25 33.15 14.27 -48.82
CA GLY A 25 31.79 14.69 -49.14
C GLY A 25 31.52 16.12 -48.64
N PRO A 26 30.45 16.78 -49.12
CA PRO A 26 30.19 18.19 -48.81
C PRO A 26 30.03 18.47 -47.30
N ILE A 27 29.77 17.46 -46.46
CA ILE A 27 29.65 17.58 -45.00
C ILE A 27 30.94 17.16 -44.25
N GLY A 28 31.98 16.71 -44.96
CA GLY A 28 33.23 16.20 -44.37
C GLY A 28 33.97 17.22 -43.48
N PHE A 29 33.78 18.51 -43.74
CA PHE A 29 34.43 19.61 -43.00
C PHE A 29 33.97 19.74 -41.53
N TRP A 30 32.81 19.15 -41.16
CA TRP A 30 32.36 19.08 -39.76
C TRP A 30 33.05 17.95 -38.97
N LEU A 31 33.49 16.88 -39.63
CA LEU A 31 34.08 15.68 -38.99
C LEU A 31 35.61 15.75 -38.87
N ASP A 32 36.25 16.61 -39.65
CA ASP A 32 37.69 16.86 -39.63
C ASP A 32 38.20 17.54 -38.33
N GLY A 33 37.28 17.90 -37.42
CA GLY A 33 37.59 18.40 -36.07
C GLY A 33 37.63 17.32 -34.98
N SER A 34 37.08 16.12 -35.21
CA SER A 34 36.98 15.06 -34.19
C SER A 34 37.90 13.87 -34.44
N SER A 35 38.59 13.81 -35.58
CA SER A 35 39.38 12.64 -36.00
C SER A 35 40.74 12.97 -36.62
N SER A 36 41.68 13.50 -35.84
CA SER A 36 43.06 12.94 -35.74
C SER A 36 44.01 13.78 -34.87
N VAL A 37 45.01 13.09 -34.31
CA VAL A 37 46.22 13.61 -33.64
C VAL A 37 46.00 14.51 -32.40
N ALA A 38 46.28 13.94 -31.24
CA ALA A 38 46.59 14.69 -30.03
C ALA A 38 47.84 15.58 -30.29
N GLY A 39 47.63 16.89 -30.47
CA GLY A 39 48.74 17.82 -30.73
C GLY A 39 48.35 19.25 -31.14
N SER A 40 47.19 19.45 -31.78
CA SER A 40 46.76 20.78 -32.25
C SER A 40 45.62 21.35 -31.40
N LYS A 41 45.93 22.25 -30.46
CA LYS A 41 44.94 22.92 -29.60
C LYS A 41 44.24 24.13 -30.24
N ASP A 42 44.76 24.64 -31.36
CA ASP A 42 44.21 25.82 -32.05
C ASP A 42 43.44 25.44 -33.33
N ILE A 43 42.18 25.07 -33.14
CA ILE A 43 41.19 25.30 -34.20
C ILE A 43 41.02 26.81 -34.31
N CYS A 44 41.59 27.41 -35.37
CA CYS A 44 41.47 28.83 -35.68
C CYS A 44 40.02 29.31 -35.52
N VAL A 45 39.81 30.43 -34.82
CA VAL A 45 38.49 30.99 -34.49
C VAL A 45 37.60 31.09 -35.74
N ASN A 46 38.14 31.55 -36.86
CA ASN A 46 37.41 31.67 -38.13
C ASN A 46 36.90 30.30 -38.66
N ARG A 47 37.64 29.21 -38.44
CA ARG A 47 37.20 27.85 -38.81
C ARG A 47 36.08 27.37 -37.89
N ARG A 48 36.12 27.71 -36.59
CA ARG A 48 35.04 27.41 -35.63
C ARG A 48 33.76 28.18 -35.96
N GLU A 49 33.86 29.48 -36.24
CA GLU A 49 32.72 30.31 -36.63
C GLU A 49 32.05 29.80 -37.91
N ALA A 50 32.83 29.44 -38.94
CA ALA A 50 32.29 28.87 -40.18
C ALA A 50 31.55 27.54 -39.95
N VAL A 51 32.06 26.68 -39.05
CA VAL A 51 31.39 25.42 -38.67
C VAL A 51 30.08 25.69 -37.92
N ILE A 52 30.06 26.61 -36.96
CA ILE A 52 28.83 27.00 -36.23
C ILE A 52 27.79 27.57 -37.20
N LEU A 53 28.19 28.55 -38.03
CA LEU A 53 27.30 29.24 -38.96
C LEU A 53 26.69 28.28 -39.99
N SER A 54 27.50 27.39 -40.58
CA SER A 54 27.01 26.40 -41.54
C SER A 54 26.09 25.35 -40.90
N ALA A 55 26.37 24.91 -39.67
CA ALA A 55 25.51 23.97 -38.95
C ALA A 55 24.14 24.59 -38.59
N LEU A 56 24.13 25.84 -38.10
CA LEU A 56 22.90 26.58 -37.83
C LEU A 56 22.05 26.76 -39.10
N LEU A 57 22.66 27.15 -40.23
CA LEU A 57 21.94 27.34 -41.49
C LEU A 57 21.45 26.03 -42.14
N ILE A 58 22.18 24.91 -41.99
CA ILE A 58 21.68 23.60 -42.45
C ILE A 58 20.47 23.16 -41.62
N LEU A 59 20.47 23.40 -40.31
CA LEU A 59 19.32 23.09 -39.47
C LEU A 59 18.12 23.98 -39.79
N ASP A 60 18.33 25.29 -40.00
CA ASP A 60 17.27 26.24 -40.37
C ASP A 60 16.52 25.84 -41.65
N HIS A 61 17.22 25.24 -42.63
CA HIS A 61 16.61 24.75 -43.87
C HIS A 61 15.52 23.68 -43.63
N PHE A 62 15.57 22.93 -42.53
CA PHE A 62 14.54 21.93 -42.21
C PHE A 62 13.28 22.53 -41.56
N THR A 63 13.21 23.86 -41.40
CA THR A 63 12.05 24.57 -40.85
C THR A 63 11.10 25.06 -41.94
N SER A 64 9.85 25.37 -41.59
CA SER A 64 8.85 25.90 -42.54
C SER A 64 9.16 27.28 -43.10
N GLN A 65 10.05 28.06 -42.46
CA GLN A 65 10.44 29.41 -42.89
C GLN A 65 11.92 29.68 -42.59
N PRO A 66 12.86 29.14 -43.40
CA PRO A 66 14.31 29.33 -43.18
C PRO A 66 14.69 30.80 -43.35
N ARG A 67 14.91 31.49 -42.22
CA ARG A 67 15.17 32.94 -42.14
C ARG A 67 16.10 33.32 -40.97
N LEU A 68 16.81 32.36 -40.37
CA LEU A 68 17.55 32.52 -39.12
C LEU A 68 18.58 33.67 -39.14
N LEU A 69 19.14 33.97 -40.32
CA LEU A 69 20.02 35.12 -40.57
C LEU A 69 19.53 35.95 -41.77
N GLY A 70 18.23 36.28 -41.77
CA GLY A 70 17.66 37.24 -42.71
C GLY A 70 18.14 38.69 -42.49
N THR A 71 18.58 39.02 -41.28
CA THR A 71 19.23 40.29 -40.91
C THR A 71 20.60 40.01 -40.27
N SER A 72 21.39 41.06 -40.02
CA SER A 72 22.69 40.97 -39.34
C SER A 72 22.51 40.60 -37.86
N PHE A 73 23.34 39.70 -37.34
CA PHE A 73 23.32 39.32 -35.93
C PHE A 73 24.64 39.65 -35.18
N PRO A 74 24.59 40.32 -34.02
CA PRO A 74 23.45 41.11 -33.53
C PRO A 74 23.21 42.35 -34.42
N GLU A 75 22.04 42.98 -34.28
CA GLU A 75 21.67 44.21 -35.02
C GLU A 75 22.36 45.45 -34.40
N THR A 76 23.70 45.46 -34.43
CA THR A 76 24.56 46.54 -33.92
C THR A 76 25.66 46.87 -34.91
N GLU A 77 26.38 47.98 -34.72
CA GLU A 77 27.61 48.25 -35.45
C GLU A 77 28.64 47.14 -35.17
N GLY A 78 29.13 46.48 -36.23
CA GLY A 78 30.02 45.32 -36.14
C GLY A 78 29.30 43.99 -35.84
N PRO A 79 28.39 43.51 -36.71
CA PRO A 79 27.70 42.24 -36.51
C PRO A 79 28.67 41.05 -36.61
N ARG A 80 28.42 40.00 -35.80
CA ARG A 80 29.16 38.73 -35.83
C ARG A 80 28.87 37.92 -37.09
N TYR A 81 27.61 37.91 -37.53
CA TYR A 81 27.18 37.33 -38.79
C TYR A 81 26.37 38.36 -39.58
N GLY A 82 26.68 38.56 -40.87
CA GLY A 82 25.84 39.34 -41.78
C GLY A 82 24.64 38.51 -42.29
N PRO A 83 23.71 39.12 -43.05
CA PRO A 83 22.60 38.41 -43.65
C PRO A 83 23.12 37.30 -44.58
N THR A 84 22.86 36.04 -44.22
CA THR A 84 23.52 34.87 -44.83
C THR A 84 22.53 33.74 -45.02
N ARG A 85 22.57 33.11 -46.20
CA ARG A 85 21.82 31.89 -46.53
C ARG A 85 22.71 30.90 -47.26
N LEU A 86 22.40 29.62 -47.15
CA LEU A 86 22.99 28.60 -48.03
C LEU A 86 22.46 28.79 -49.46
N SER A 87 23.24 28.38 -50.46
CA SER A 87 22.76 28.30 -51.83
C SER A 87 21.91 27.04 -52.02
N ASP A 88 20.82 27.16 -52.77
CA ASP A 88 19.89 26.05 -53.01
C ASP A 88 20.62 24.83 -53.61
N GLU A 89 21.56 25.07 -54.54
CA GLU A 89 22.41 24.03 -55.14
C GLU A 89 23.25 23.27 -54.10
N PHE A 90 23.80 23.95 -53.09
CA PHE A 90 24.55 23.28 -52.02
C PHE A 90 23.62 22.42 -51.16
N VAL A 91 22.44 22.93 -50.84
CA VAL A 91 21.47 22.22 -50.00
C VAL A 91 20.93 20.98 -50.71
N THR A 92 20.54 21.09 -51.98
CA THR A 92 20.14 19.94 -52.82
C THR A 92 21.24 18.87 -52.81
N ARG A 93 22.50 19.25 -53.09
CA ARG A 93 23.64 18.30 -53.06
C ARG A 93 23.84 17.67 -51.68
N VAL A 94 23.68 18.43 -50.59
CA VAL A 94 23.88 17.94 -49.20
C VAL A 94 22.77 16.99 -48.76
N ILE A 95 21.52 17.27 -49.14
CA ILE A 95 20.35 16.44 -48.75
C ILE A 95 20.21 15.20 -49.63
N GLU A 96 20.58 15.27 -50.91
CA GLU A 96 20.46 14.15 -51.86
C GLU A 96 21.65 13.17 -51.84
N SER A 97 22.86 13.60 -51.43
CA SER A 97 24.08 12.78 -51.61
C SER A 97 24.52 11.93 -50.42
N GLU A 98 24.00 12.15 -49.21
CA GLU A 98 24.54 11.51 -48.00
C GLU A 98 23.65 10.42 -47.40
N VAL A 99 24.26 9.24 -47.20
CA VAL A 99 23.69 8.07 -46.49
C VAL A 99 23.57 8.31 -44.98
N ASN A 100 24.24 9.35 -44.44
CA ASN A 100 24.23 9.72 -43.04
C ASN A 100 23.47 11.04 -42.84
N GLU A 101 22.59 11.11 -41.83
CA GLU A 101 21.63 12.21 -41.70
C GLU A 101 22.31 13.58 -41.45
N PRO A 102 22.06 14.60 -42.31
CA PRO A 102 22.73 15.90 -42.19
C PRO A 102 22.36 16.66 -40.89
N MET A 103 21.14 16.50 -40.36
CA MET A 103 20.76 17.07 -39.06
C MET A 103 21.68 16.57 -37.93
N THR A 104 21.93 15.26 -37.86
CA THR A 104 22.74 14.65 -36.80
C THR A 104 24.17 15.17 -36.82
N LYS A 105 24.76 15.32 -38.02
CA LYS A 105 26.11 15.88 -38.14
C LYS A 105 26.17 17.37 -37.76
N ALA A 106 25.12 18.14 -38.08
CA ALA A 106 25.01 19.54 -37.68
C ALA A 106 24.91 19.68 -36.14
N LEU A 107 24.11 18.83 -35.49
CA LEU A 107 24.02 18.78 -34.03
C LEU A 107 25.38 18.48 -33.38
N VAL A 108 26.09 17.45 -33.82
CA VAL A 108 27.43 17.09 -33.30
C VAL A 108 28.44 18.24 -33.48
N ALA A 109 28.36 18.98 -34.59
CA ALA A 109 29.19 20.16 -34.82
C ALA A 109 28.89 21.30 -33.84
N LEU A 110 27.61 21.51 -33.48
CA LEU A 110 27.20 22.49 -32.47
C LEU A 110 27.56 22.04 -31.05
N GLU A 111 27.42 20.75 -30.72
CA GLU A 111 27.84 20.18 -29.42
C GLU A 111 29.34 20.42 -29.16
N GLY A 112 30.19 20.12 -30.15
CA GLY A 112 31.64 20.36 -30.06
C GLY A 112 32.04 21.83 -29.88
N ALA A 113 31.13 22.78 -30.09
CA ALA A 113 31.39 24.21 -30.01
C ALA A 113 30.41 24.98 -29.11
N VAL A 114 29.58 24.31 -28.29
CA VAL A 114 28.37 24.87 -27.65
C VAL A 114 28.55 26.20 -26.91
N GLN A 115 29.68 26.41 -26.24
CA GLN A 115 30.02 27.66 -25.53
C GLN A 115 30.16 28.89 -26.44
N HIS A 116 30.40 28.67 -27.73
CA HIS A 116 30.59 29.72 -28.74
C HIS A 116 29.34 29.97 -29.58
N VAL A 117 28.39 29.03 -29.62
CA VAL A 117 27.14 29.16 -30.38
C VAL A 117 26.32 30.33 -29.81
N PRO A 118 25.87 31.30 -30.62
CA PRO A 118 25.03 32.38 -30.11
C PRO A 118 23.69 31.85 -29.58
N ALA A 119 23.49 31.91 -28.27
CA ALA A 119 22.33 31.33 -27.59
C ALA A 119 20.98 31.91 -28.07
N GLN A 120 20.96 33.17 -28.51
CA GLN A 120 19.78 33.83 -29.08
C GLN A 120 19.40 33.22 -30.44
N ILE A 121 20.37 33.07 -31.35
CA ILE A 121 20.16 32.35 -32.61
C ILE A 121 19.70 30.91 -32.35
N LEU A 122 20.32 30.22 -31.39
CA LEU A 122 19.94 28.85 -31.03
C LEU A 122 18.49 28.76 -30.50
N ARG A 123 18.05 29.72 -29.67
CA ARG A 123 16.65 29.85 -29.24
C ARG A 123 15.70 30.05 -30.43
N ASP A 124 16.06 30.95 -31.35
CA ASP A 124 15.19 31.32 -32.47
C ASP A 124 15.08 30.17 -33.48
N LEU A 125 16.17 29.43 -33.71
CA LEU A 125 16.15 28.16 -34.43
C LEU A 125 15.21 27.13 -33.77
N ILE A 126 15.26 26.97 -32.45
CA ILE A 126 14.34 26.07 -31.73
C ILE A 126 12.89 26.52 -31.89
N TYR A 127 12.60 27.83 -31.87
CA TYR A 127 11.27 28.35 -32.14
C TYR A 127 10.80 27.99 -33.56
N SER A 128 11.62 28.22 -34.60
CA SER A 128 11.30 27.80 -35.97
C SER A 128 11.04 26.29 -36.09
N PHE A 129 11.78 25.46 -35.36
CA PHE A 129 11.53 24.00 -35.27
C PHE A 129 10.20 23.68 -34.59
N LEU A 130 9.83 24.36 -33.50
CA LEU A 130 8.55 24.17 -32.81
C LEU A 130 7.36 24.61 -33.69
N ASP A 131 7.48 25.75 -34.39
CA ASP A 131 6.49 26.21 -35.37
C ASP A 131 6.31 25.20 -36.50
N THR A 132 7.40 24.62 -37.00
CA THR A 132 7.39 23.56 -38.04
C THR A 132 6.68 22.30 -37.56
N LEU A 133 7.00 21.83 -36.35
CA LEU A 133 6.34 20.66 -35.74
C LEU A 133 4.84 20.88 -35.54
N LYS A 134 4.44 22.08 -35.13
CA LYS A 134 3.03 22.46 -34.92
C LYS A 134 2.28 22.58 -36.25
N ALA A 135 2.89 23.15 -37.28
CA ALA A 135 2.28 23.33 -38.59
C ALA A 135 2.17 22.02 -39.40
N SER A 136 2.94 20.98 -39.06
CA SER A 136 3.01 19.74 -39.84
C SER A 136 3.14 18.47 -38.96
N PRO A 137 2.15 18.17 -38.11
CA PRO A 137 2.23 17.07 -37.14
C PRO A 137 2.28 15.67 -37.77
N ASN A 138 1.86 15.54 -39.03
CA ASN A 138 1.82 14.26 -39.77
C ASN A 138 2.96 14.12 -40.81
N ALA A 139 3.97 14.99 -40.80
CA ALA A 139 5.06 14.93 -41.77
C ALA A 139 5.97 13.69 -41.55
N SER A 140 6.48 13.12 -42.63
CA SER A 140 7.35 11.92 -42.57
C SER A 140 8.68 12.15 -41.84
N ASN A 141 9.15 13.39 -41.79
CA ASN A 141 10.34 13.82 -41.04
C ASN A 141 10.04 14.22 -39.58
N TYR A 142 8.76 14.24 -39.15
CA TYR A 142 8.35 14.71 -37.81
C TYR A 142 9.14 14.05 -36.66
N PRO A 143 9.39 12.72 -36.62
CA PRO A 143 10.17 12.12 -35.53
C PRO A 143 11.62 12.61 -35.46
N LYS A 144 12.23 12.91 -36.62
CA LYS A 144 13.61 13.41 -36.71
C LYS A 144 13.69 14.88 -36.30
N LEU A 145 12.75 15.70 -36.79
CA LEU A 145 12.58 17.08 -36.35
C LEU A 145 12.38 17.14 -34.83
N LEU A 146 11.46 16.35 -34.28
CA LEU A 146 11.17 16.29 -32.85
C LEU A 146 12.40 15.91 -32.03
N HIS A 147 13.17 14.90 -32.47
CA HIS A 147 14.43 14.55 -31.82
C HIS A 147 15.43 15.73 -31.85
N CYS A 148 15.65 16.31 -33.03
CA CYS A 148 16.54 17.45 -33.23
C CYS A 148 16.15 18.65 -32.34
N THR A 149 14.87 19.00 -32.24
CA THR A 149 14.37 20.07 -31.36
C THR A 149 14.78 19.83 -29.90
N PHE A 150 14.66 18.60 -29.39
CA PHE A 150 15.05 18.31 -28.01
C PHE A 150 16.55 18.24 -27.77
N GLU A 151 17.36 17.85 -28.77
CA GLU A 151 18.82 17.99 -28.67
C GLU A 151 19.24 19.47 -28.73
N LEU A 152 18.60 20.31 -29.55
CA LEU A 152 18.81 21.76 -29.54
C LEU A 152 18.41 22.41 -28.20
N ILE A 153 17.32 21.96 -27.56
CA ILE A 153 16.97 22.38 -26.20
C ILE A 153 18.05 22.00 -25.19
N LYS A 154 18.63 20.79 -25.29
CA LYS A 154 19.78 20.40 -24.46
C LYS A 154 21.02 21.22 -24.75
N LEU A 155 21.30 21.56 -26.01
CA LEU A 155 22.39 22.46 -26.39
C LEU A 155 22.21 23.85 -25.76
N LEU A 156 20.99 24.40 -25.78
CA LEU A 156 20.69 25.71 -25.19
C LEU A 156 20.95 25.73 -23.67
N LEU A 157 20.64 24.63 -22.96
CA LEU A 157 20.97 24.46 -21.53
C LEU A 157 22.47 24.52 -21.21
N HIS A 158 23.35 24.25 -22.19
CA HIS A 158 24.81 24.30 -22.03
C HIS A 158 25.43 25.51 -22.75
N SER A 159 24.63 26.43 -23.28
CA SER A 159 25.09 27.64 -23.97
C SER A 159 25.57 28.73 -23.00
N SER A 160 26.04 29.85 -23.54
CA SER A 160 26.44 31.03 -22.76
C SER A 160 25.28 31.82 -22.14
N GLN A 161 24.02 31.55 -22.53
CA GLN A 161 22.81 32.14 -21.93
C GLN A 161 21.74 31.07 -21.70
N PRO A 162 21.97 30.11 -20.78
CA PRO A 162 21.09 28.96 -20.60
C PRO A 162 19.70 29.36 -20.08
N GLN A 163 19.55 30.55 -19.48
CA GLN A 163 18.26 31.12 -19.08
C GLN A 163 17.27 31.32 -20.23
N LEU A 164 17.73 31.40 -21.49
CA LEU A 164 16.85 31.51 -22.67
C LEU A 164 15.96 30.26 -22.87
N VAL A 165 16.34 29.12 -22.29
CA VAL A 165 15.52 27.89 -22.33
C VAL A 165 14.16 28.06 -21.67
N THR A 166 14.02 29.02 -20.76
CA THR A 166 12.80 29.28 -19.96
C THR A 166 11.58 29.52 -20.86
N GLY A 167 11.72 30.41 -21.86
CA GLY A 167 10.67 30.67 -22.84
C GLY A 167 10.37 29.47 -23.73
N VAL A 168 11.41 28.71 -24.10
CA VAL A 168 11.28 27.47 -24.89
C VAL A 168 10.51 26.39 -24.13
N ALA A 169 10.81 26.19 -22.85
CA ALA A 169 10.14 25.20 -22.01
C ALA A 169 8.65 25.55 -21.81
N LEU A 170 8.34 26.82 -21.53
CA LEU A 170 6.96 27.33 -21.48
C LEU A 170 6.25 27.09 -22.82
N ARG A 171 6.91 27.38 -23.95
CA ARG A 171 6.35 27.19 -25.29
C ARG A 171 6.02 25.72 -25.58
N VAL A 172 6.94 24.80 -25.28
CA VAL A 172 6.71 23.35 -25.44
C VAL A 172 5.48 22.91 -24.63
N TRP A 173 5.36 23.32 -23.36
CA TRP A 173 4.24 22.92 -22.50
C TRP A 173 2.89 23.49 -22.95
N LYS A 174 2.84 24.76 -23.38
CA LYS A 174 1.60 25.41 -23.81
C LYS A 174 1.13 24.93 -25.18
N GLU A 175 2.05 24.71 -26.12
CA GLU A 175 1.71 24.39 -27.51
C GLU A 175 1.64 22.89 -27.81
N PHE A 176 2.20 22.03 -26.95
CA PHE A 176 2.16 20.57 -27.10
C PHE A 176 1.53 19.85 -25.88
N PRO A 177 0.38 20.29 -25.34
CA PRO A 177 -0.18 19.78 -24.08
C PRO A 177 -0.54 18.28 -24.11
N HIS A 178 -0.71 17.72 -25.31
CA HIS A 178 -0.94 16.30 -25.55
C HIS A 178 0.34 15.45 -25.55
N ASP A 179 1.55 16.01 -25.57
CA ASP A 179 2.79 15.23 -25.63
C ASP A 179 3.56 15.22 -24.30
N SER A 180 3.03 14.44 -23.34
CA SER A 180 3.74 14.17 -22.09
C SER A 180 5.04 13.37 -22.25
N SER A 181 5.36 12.83 -23.43
CA SER A 181 6.67 12.25 -23.70
C SER A 181 7.72 13.34 -23.98
N SER A 182 7.33 14.39 -24.70
CA SER A 182 8.12 15.59 -24.94
C SER A 182 8.34 16.39 -23.65
N HIS A 183 7.31 16.54 -22.80
CA HIS A 183 7.47 17.18 -21.49
C HIS A 183 8.53 16.48 -20.61
N ARG A 184 8.74 15.15 -20.73
CA ARG A 184 9.77 14.43 -19.94
C ARG A 184 11.19 14.75 -20.40
N LYS A 185 11.38 15.12 -21.67
CA LYS A 185 12.67 15.56 -22.21
C LYS A 185 13.04 16.96 -21.69
N VAL A 186 12.03 17.79 -21.42
CA VAL A 186 12.19 19.14 -20.83
C VAL A 186 12.10 19.07 -19.30
N SER A 187 13.19 18.64 -18.66
CA SER A 187 13.24 18.54 -17.20
C SER A 187 13.19 19.91 -16.51
N LEU A 188 12.02 20.27 -15.99
CA LEU A 188 11.79 21.52 -15.25
C LEU A 188 12.74 21.67 -14.04
N VAL A 189 13.09 20.57 -13.35
CA VAL A 189 14.05 20.58 -12.24
C VAL A 189 15.45 20.95 -12.70
N LYS A 190 15.91 20.43 -13.85
CA LYS A 190 17.22 20.82 -14.43
C LYS A 190 17.23 22.29 -14.86
N ILE A 191 16.11 22.79 -15.40
CA ILE A 191 15.96 24.20 -15.77
C ILE A 191 15.96 25.09 -14.52
N GLY A 192 15.24 24.74 -13.46
CA GLY A 192 15.24 25.53 -12.23
C GLY A 192 16.63 25.67 -11.59
N ARG A 193 17.45 24.60 -11.61
CA ARG A 193 18.80 24.59 -11.05
C ARG A 193 19.85 25.43 -11.80
N ILE A 194 19.62 25.80 -13.06
CA ILE A 194 20.50 26.71 -13.83
C ILE A 194 20.07 28.19 -13.72
N LEU A 195 18.88 28.45 -13.18
CA LEU A 195 18.33 29.79 -13.02
C LEU A 195 18.67 30.35 -11.64
N THR A 196 18.54 31.68 -11.48
CA THR A 196 18.52 32.26 -10.13
C THR A 196 17.24 31.84 -9.39
N PRO A 197 17.23 31.75 -8.04
CA PRO A 197 16.04 31.32 -7.30
C PRO A 197 14.77 32.12 -7.60
N SER A 198 14.90 33.44 -7.88
CA SER A 198 13.77 34.27 -8.31
C SER A 198 13.23 33.80 -9.67
N GLN A 199 14.08 33.71 -10.69
CA GLN A 199 13.68 33.28 -12.04
C GLN A 199 13.12 31.86 -12.06
N ALA A 200 13.67 30.96 -11.23
CA ALA A 200 13.14 29.61 -11.07
C ALA A 200 11.78 29.59 -10.37
N GLY A 201 11.58 30.48 -9.38
CA GLY A 201 10.28 30.74 -8.75
C GLY A 201 9.24 31.25 -9.74
N ASP A 202 9.56 32.31 -10.49
CA ASP A 202 8.69 32.92 -11.50
C ASP A 202 8.29 31.90 -12.59
N LEU A 203 9.24 31.07 -13.03
CA LEU A 203 9.00 29.99 -13.99
C LEU A 203 8.00 28.95 -13.44
N MET A 204 8.24 28.46 -12.23
CA MET A 204 7.37 27.44 -11.60
C MET A 204 5.99 28.01 -11.30
N GLN A 205 5.90 29.26 -10.85
CA GLN A 205 4.63 29.96 -10.66
C GLN A 205 3.86 30.07 -11.97
N THR A 206 4.52 30.42 -13.08
CA THR A 206 3.90 30.51 -14.40
C THR A 206 3.31 29.15 -14.83
N PHE A 207 4.10 28.06 -14.74
CA PHE A 207 3.60 26.71 -15.04
C PHE A 207 2.43 26.30 -14.15
N VAL A 208 2.49 26.56 -12.85
CA VAL A 208 1.43 26.21 -11.90
C VAL A 208 0.15 27.01 -12.18
N ALA A 209 0.27 28.30 -12.47
CA ALA A 209 -0.88 29.13 -12.85
C ALA A 209 -1.54 28.63 -14.15
N ASP A 210 -0.76 28.41 -15.22
CA ASP A 210 -1.27 27.90 -16.50
C ASP A 210 -1.99 26.54 -16.34
N VAL A 211 -1.42 25.63 -15.54
CA VAL A 211 -2.01 24.30 -15.28
C VAL A 211 -3.28 24.41 -14.41
N CYS A 212 -3.27 25.25 -13.37
CA CYS A 212 -4.45 25.49 -12.54
C CYS A 212 -5.60 26.10 -13.35
N ASP A 213 -5.34 27.14 -14.14
CA ASP A 213 -6.31 27.77 -15.04
C ASP A 213 -6.89 26.76 -16.04
N THR A 214 -6.04 25.91 -16.63
CA THR A 214 -6.48 24.88 -17.57
C THR A 214 -7.37 23.85 -16.89
N LEU A 215 -6.98 23.35 -15.71
CA LEU A 215 -7.77 22.40 -14.92
C LEU A 215 -9.11 22.98 -14.46
N GLN A 216 -9.17 24.27 -14.12
CA GLN A 216 -10.41 24.96 -13.78
C GLN A 216 -11.32 25.12 -15.00
N LYS A 217 -10.78 25.51 -16.16
CA LYS A 217 -11.53 25.59 -17.43
C LYS A 217 -12.08 24.23 -17.85
N GLN A 218 -11.32 23.14 -17.66
CA GLN A 218 -11.79 21.76 -17.89
C GLN A 218 -12.92 21.30 -16.94
N ARG A 219 -13.13 21.98 -15.81
CA ARG A 219 -14.20 21.66 -14.84
C ARG A 219 -15.47 22.48 -15.07
N ALA A 220 -15.39 23.61 -15.78
CA ALA A 220 -16.57 24.41 -16.09
C ALA A 220 -17.52 23.60 -17.01
N PRO A 221 -18.85 23.64 -16.80
CA PRO A 221 -19.78 23.07 -17.77
C PRO A 221 -19.60 23.81 -19.10
N GLY A 222 -19.16 23.08 -20.12
CA GLY A 222 -18.76 23.67 -21.39
C GLY A 222 -19.94 24.30 -22.13
N ASP A 223 -19.77 25.57 -22.51
CA ASP A 223 -20.64 26.21 -23.49
C ASP A 223 -20.35 25.55 -24.85
N THR A 224 -21.36 24.88 -25.42
CA THR A 224 -21.19 23.84 -26.46
C THR A 224 -20.66 24.35 -27.82
N ASP A 225 -20.52 25.66 -27.98
CA ASP A 225 -20.17 26.31 -29.25
C ASP A 225 -18.70 26.78 -29.32
N SER A 226 -17.85 26.43 -28.35
CA SER A 226 -16.42 26.77 -28.35
C SER A 226 -15.54 25.67 -29.02
N PRO A 227 -14.73 25.96 -30.07
CA PRO A 227 -14.17 24.89 -30.93
C PRO A 227 -13.14 23.95 -30.31
N GLU A 228 -12.36 24.40 -29.32
CA GLU A 228 -11.36 23.57 -28.63
C GLU A 228 -11.34 23.93 -27.14
N MET A 229 -11.92 23.08 -26.28
CA MET A 229 -11.76 23.25 -24.83
C MET A 229 -10.29 23.03 -24.43
N PRO A 230 -9.69 23.92 -23.60
CA PRO A 230 -8.30 23.77 -23.15
C PRO A 230 -8.07 22.41 -22.49
N PHE A 231 -7.21 21.58 -23.07
CA PHE A 231 -6.96 20.23 -22.57
C PHE A 231 -5.51 20.01 -22.13
N ILE A 232 -5.32 19.53 -20.90
CA ILE A 232 -4.02 19.05 -20.41
C ILE A 232 -4.08 17.57 -20.01
N LYS A 233 -3.07 16.79 -20.39
CA LYS A 233 -2.96 15.39 -19.96
C LYS A 233 -2.65 15.28 -18.48
N ILE A 234 -3.36 14.41 -17.76
CA ILE A 234 -3.11 14.05 -16.36
C ILE A 234 -1.64 13.66 -16.11
N THR A 235 -0.98 12.98 -17.06
CA THR A 235 0.44 12.63 -16.94
C THR A 235 1.36 13.86 -16.94
N THR A 236 1.03 14.92 -17.69
CA THR A 236 1.74 16.22 -17.65
C THR A 236 1.56 16.90 -16.29
N VAL A 237 0.34 16.95 -15.76
CA VAL A 237 0.04 17.54 -14.44
C VAL A 237 0.81 16.82 -13.33
N LYS A 238 0.82 15.48 -13.35
CA LYS A 238 1.57 14.67 -12.38
C LYS A 238 3.08 14.92 -12.44
N MET A 239 3.64 15.15 -13.63
CA MET A 239 5.05 15.48 -13.78
C MET A 239 5.40 16.86 -13.22
N LEU A 240 4.52 17.85 -13.33
CA LEU A 240 4.71 19.14 -12.66
C LEU A 240 4.69 18.97 -11.13
N VAL A 241 3.73 18.20 -10.60
CA VAL A 241 3.62 17.87 -9.16
C VAL A 241 4.88 17.17 -8.62
N GLN A 242 5.50 16.28 -9.41
CA GLN A 242 6.77 15.64 -9.06
C GLN A 242 7.95 16.63 -9.14
N ALA A 243 8.03 17.43 -10.21
CA ALA A 243 9.06 18.44 -10.36
C ALA A 243 9.03 19.50 -9.23
N LEU A 244 7.84 19.86 -8.74
CA LEU A 244 7.66 20.75 -7.58
C LEU A 244 8.22 20.15 -6.29
N ALA A 245 8.12 18.83 -6.08
CA ALA A 245 8.69 18.17 -4.90
C ALA A 245 10.22 18.12 -4.96
N GLU A 246 10.77 17.87 -6.16
CA GLU A 246 12.21 17.79 -6.43
C GLU A 246 12.91 19.16 -6.55
N ALA A 247 12.14 20.26 -6.52
CA ALA A 247 12.62 21.64 -6.72
C ALA A 247 13.42 22.20 -5.52
N ASP A 248 14.63 21.68 -5.31
CA ASP A 248 15.57 22.12 -4.26
C ASP A 248 16.01 23.59 -4.30
N PHE A 249 15.78 24.27 -5.43
CA PHE A 249 15.97 25.71 -5.62
C PHE A 249 14.78 26.58 -5.12
N LEU A 250 13.66 25.98 -4.71
CA LEU A 250 12.52 26.67 -4.11
C LEU A 250 12.51 26.55 -2.58
N ALA A 251 11.92 27.53 -1.90
CA ALA A 251 11.62 27.42 -0.48
C ALA A 251 10.50 26.37 -0.25
N PRO A 252 10.55 25.54 0.81
CA PRO A 252 9.51 24.54 1.08
C PRO A 252 8.10 25.10 1.20
N SER A 253 7.95 26.32 1.72
CA SER A 253 6.66 27.02 1.79
C SER A 253 6.10 27.35 0.40
N THR A 254 6.96 27.74 -0.55
CA THR A 254 6.60 27.98 -1.96
C THR A 254 6.22 26.68 -2.66
N GLN A 255 7.00 25.61 -2.47
CA GLN A 255 6.67 24.27 -3.00
C GLN A 255 5.29 23.82 -2.50
N LEU A 256 5.03 23.97 -1.19
CA LEU A 256 3.78 23.58 -0.56
C LEU A 256 2.59 24.40 -1.08
N HIS A 257 2.72 25.73 -1.16
CA HIS A 257 1.69 26.62 -1.71
C HIS A 257 1.29 26.25 -3.14
N PHE A 258 2.26 25.90 -4.00
CA PHE A 258 1.98 25.43 -5.36
C PHE A 258 1.24 24.08 -5.35
N LEU A 259 1.65 23.13 -4.50
CA LEU A 259 0.98 21.83 -4.35
C LEU A 259 -0.45 21.96 -3.81
N GLU A 260 -0.70 22.86 -2.84
CA GLU A 260 -2.04 23.18 -2.33
C GLU A 260 -2.92 23.80 -3.43
N SER A 261 -2.37 24.75 -4.20
CA SER A 261 -3.06 25.39 -5.35
C SER A 261 -3.50 24.37 -6.40
N MET A 262 -2.59 23.46 -6.79
CA MET A 262 -2.90 22.38 -7.72
C MET A 262 -3.92 21.37 -7.17
N CYS A 263 -3.94 21.15 -5.84
CA CYS A 263 -4.91 20.27 -5.20
C CYS A 263 -6.33 20.86 -5.23
N GLY A 264 -6.47 22.18 -5.06
CA GLY A 264 -7.73 22.89 -5.24
C GLY A 264 -8.22 22.86 -6.69
N ALA A 265 -7.30 23.04 -7.65
CA ALA A 265 -7.62 23.07 -9.08
C ALA A 265 -7.96 21.68 -9.69
N SER A 266 -7.43 20.57 -9.14
CA SER A 266 -7.61 19.23 -9.73
C SER A 266 -8.62 18.35 -8.99
N SER A 267 -9.61 17.80 -9.71
CA SER A 267 -10.54 16.76 -9.21
C SER A 267 -10.06 15.34 -9.54
N HIS A 268 -9.02 15.18 -10.37
CA HIS A 268 -8.59 13.88 -10.83
C HIS A 268 -7.78 13.14 -9.74
N ILE A 269 -8.29 12.01 -9.27
CA ILE A 269 -7.73 11.28 -8.13
C ILE A 269 -6.22 10.99 -8.26
N ASP A 270 -5.74 10.57 -9.44
CA ASP A 270 -4.31 10.29 -9.64
C ASP A 270 -3.40 11.52 -9.50
N VAL A 271 -3.92 12.73 -9.73
CA VAL A 271 -3.18 13.98 -9.48
C VAL A 271 -3.13 14.25 -7.99
N ARG A 272 -4.27 14.14 -7.29
CA ARG A 272 -4.38 14.39 -5.84
C ARG A 272 -3.54 13.39 -5.04
N VAL A 273 -3.52 12.13 -5.46
CA VAL A 273 -2.64 11.05 -4.96
C VAL A 273 -1.16 11.39 -5.17
N GLU A 274 -0.79 11.93 -6.33
CA GLU A 274 0.59 12.37 -6.59
C GLU A 274 0.96 13.58 -5.74
N ILE A 275 0.04 14.54 -5.55
CA ILE A 275 0.24 15.70 -4.67
C ILE A 275 0.49 15.26 -3.24
N VAL A 276 -0.32 14.35 -2.70
CA VAL A 276 -0.12 13.83 -1.33
C VAL A 276 1.24 13.14 -1.19
N LYS A 277 1.67 12.35 -2.18
CA LYS A 277 3.02 11.77 -2.22
C LYS A 277 4.12 12.84 -2.26
N SER A 278 3.95 13.90 -3.05
CA SER A 278 4.88 15.03 -3.13
C SER A 278 4.95 15.80 -1.80
N VAL A 279 3.81 16.06 -1.14
CA VAL A 279 3.75 16.72 0.16
C VAL A 279 4.47 15.89 1.24
N PHE A 280 4.39 14.55 1.21
CA PHE A 280 5.19 13.69 2.09
C PHE A 280 6.70 13.87 1.91
N GLN A 281 7.19 14.14 0.69
CA GLN A 281 8.62 14.38 0.43
C GLN A 281 9.13 15.71 1.03
N LEU A 282 8.23 16.65 1.33
CA LEU A 282 8.58 17.93 1.95
C LEU A 282 8.72 17.85 3.48
N ILE A 283 8.43 16.71 4.11
CA ILE A 283 8.57 16.53 5.56
C ILE A 283 10.06 16.62 5.95
N ARG A 284 10.38 17.57 6.82
CA ARG A 284 11.70 17.72 7.45
C ARG A 284 11.52 17.84 8.97
N PRO A 285 12.37 17.22 9.81
CA PRO A 285 12.21 17.23 11.27
C PRO A 285 11.92 18.61 11.87
N ASN A 286 12.64 19.64 11.44
CA ASN A 286 12.54 20.99 12.00
C ASN A 286 11.52 21.89 11.26
N GLN A 287 10.82 21.40 10.23
CA GLN A 287 9.95 22.20 9.34
C GLN A 287 8.72 21.40 8.87
N HIS A 288 8.07 20.66 9.79
CA HIS A 288 6.95 19.76 9.45
C HIS A 288 5.55 20.37 9.67
N ALA A 289 5.44 21.50 10.40
CA ALA A 289 4.14 22.03 10.85
C ALA A 289 3.22 22.46 9.68
N ASP A 290 3.73 23.22 8.71
CA ASP A 290 2.98 23.59 7.51
C ASP A 290 2.60 22.37 6.67
N VAL A 291 3.51 21.41 6.54
CA VAL A 291 3.28 20.15 5.79
C VAL A 291 2.16 19.34 6.44
N PHE A 292 2.13 19.26 7.77
CA PHE A 292 1.05 18.59 8.51
C PHE A 292 -0.28 19.34 8.40
N ARG A 293 -0.27 20.68 8.39
CA ARG A 293 -1.46 21.49 8.07
C ARG A 293 -1.99 21.14 6.68
N ALA A 294 -1.15 21.15 5.65
CA ALA A 294 -1.55 20.82 4.28
C ALA A 294 -2.11 19.40 4.16
N LEU A 295 -1.42 18.40 4.74
CA LEU A 295 -1.92 17.01 4.79
C LEU A 295 -3.25 16.90 5.52
N SER A 296 -3.45 17.64 6.62
CA SER A 296 -4.73 17.69 7.35
C SER A 296 -5.84 18.32 6.50
N THR A 297 -5.59 19.46 5.85
CA THR A 297 -6.53 20.11 4.92
C THR A 297 -6.94 19.17 3.77
N ILE A 298 -5.99 18.44 3.17
CA ILE A 298 -6.29 17.45 2.13
C ILE A 298 -7.07 16.27 2.70
N ALA A 299 -6.72 15.79 3.90
CA ALA A 299 -7.42 14.69 4.58
C ALA A 299 -8.90 15.02 4.83
N LEU A 300 -9.16 16.18 5.43
CA LEU A 300 -10.49 16.65 5.82
C LEU A 300 -11.36 16.96 4.59
N SER A 301 -10.79 17.57 3.54
CA SER A 301 -11.53 17.88 2.30
C SER A 301 -11.74 16.67 1.37
N SER A 302 -11.14 15.50 1.64
CA SER A 302 -11.11 14.39 0.68
C SER A 302 -11.28 13.02 1.33
N ALA A 303 -10.30 12.58 2.11
CA ALA A 303 -10.24 11.23 2.66
C ALA A 303 -11.30 11.00 3.76
N ALA A 304 -11.75 12.07 4.42
CA ALA A 304 -12.82 12.01 5.42
C ALA A 304 -14.21 11.77 4.81
N GLY A 305 -14.49 12.32 3.63
CA GLY A 305 -15.83 12.38 3.04
C GLY A 305 -16.33 11.08 2.39
N PRO A 306 -17.45 11.11 1.67
CA PRO A 306 -18.04 9.91 1.07
C PRO A 306 -17.24 9.41 -0.15
N SER A 307 -16.65 10.31 -0.94
CA SER A 307 -15.79 10.00 -2.09
C SER A 307 -14.52 10.86 -2.08
N GLU A 308 -13.36 10.27 -2.43
CA GLU A 308 -12.11 11.02 -2.65
C GLU A 308 -12.02 11.64 -4.05
N ARG A 309 -12.89 11.19 -4.98
CA ARG A 309 -13.03 11.71 -6.34
C ARG A 309 -14.00 12.89 -6.37
N ASP A 310 -15.13 12.72 -5.69
CA ASP A 310 -16.30 13.59 -5.77
C ASP A 310 -16.43 14.35 -4.44
N ILE A 311 -15.70 15.47 -4.35
CA ILE A 311 -15.70 16.33 -3.16
C ILE A 311 -17.09 16.95 -2.99
N VAL A 312 -17.74 16.69 -1.86
CA VAL A 312 -19.05 17.23 -1.54
C VAL A 312 -18.88 18.63 -0.95
N THR A 313 -19.47 19.64 -1.61
CA THR A 313 -19.56 21.00 -1.06
C THR A 313 -20.63 21.09 0.02
N GLU A 314 -20.57 22.10 0.88
CA GLU A 314 -21.63 22.33 1.87
C GLU A 314 -23.00 22.62 1.23
N ASP A 315 -23.05 23.20 0.03
CA ASP A 315 -24.30 23.35 -0.72
C ASP A 315 -24.82 22.02 -1.27
N GLY A 316 -23.92 21.11 -1.69
CA GLY A 316 -24.30 19.73 -2.02
C GLY A 316 -24.86 18.97 -0.82
N TRP A 317 -24.30 19.16 0.38
CA TRP A 317 -24.86 18.63 1.61
C TRP A 317 -26.23 19.22 1.95
N ARG A 318 -26.39 20.55 1.88
CA ARG A 318 -27.68 21.23 2.10
C ARG A 318 -28.76 20.75 1.12
N ALA A 319 -28.39 20.53 -0.14
CA ALA A 319 -29.30 19.96 -1.14
C ALA A 319 -29.75 18.54 -0.78
N ALA A 320 -28.83 17.68 -0.29
CA ALA A 320 -29.18 16.36 0.20
C ALA A 320 -30.08 16.40 1.45
N GLU A 321 -29.80 17.32 2.39
CA GLU A 321 -30.62 17.57 3.58
C GLU A 321 -32.03 18.07 3.24
N ALA A 322 -32.17 18.87 2.17
CA ALA A 322 -33.45 19.35 1.65
C ALA A 322 -34.22 18.33 0.77
N GLY A 323 -33.73 17.09 0.64
CA GLY A 323 -34.40 16.01 -0.10
C GLY A 323 -33.81 15.64 -1.46
N GLY A 324 -32.70 16.25 -1.89
CA GLY A 324 -31.98 15.94 -3.13
C GLY A 324 -31.31 14.55 -3.15
N SER A 325 -30.35 14.29 -4.04
CA SER A 325 -29.60 13.03 -4.00
C SER A 325 -28.64 12.97 -2.81
N LEU A 326 -28.46 11.80 -2.19
CA LEU A 326 -27.39 11.60 -1.21
C LEU A 326 -26.02 11.62 -1.91
N PRO A 327 -24.96 12.13 -1.25
CA PRO A 327 -23.61 12.07 -1.80
C PRO A 327 -23.14 10.65 -2.14
N LEU A 328 -22.42 10.53 -3.26
CA LEU A 328 -21.84 9.27 -3.75
C LEU A 328 -20.74 8.77 -2.80
N VAL A 329 -20.91 7.56 -2.28
CA VAL A 329 -19.92 6.87 -1.44
C VAL A 329 -19.10 5.92 -2.31
N LEU A 330 -17.77 6.09 -2.32
CA LEU A 330 -16.87 5.19 -3.04
C LEU A 330 -15.96 4.42 -2.09
N ASN A 331 -15.82 3.11 -2.36
CA ASN A 331 -14.96 2.19 -1.59
C ASN A 331 -13.46 2.35 -1.86
N ALA A 332 -13.06 2.99 -2.97
CA ALA A 332 -11.65 3.20 -3.31
C ALA A 332 -11.11 4.45 -2.60
N ARG A 333 -10.13 4.27 -1.69
CA ARG A 333 -9.64 5.31 -0.78
C ARG A 333 -8.10 5.51 -0.80
N PRO A 334 -7.48 5.75 -1.97
CA PRO A 334 -6.01 5.84 -2.07
C PRO A 334 -5.39 6.99 -1.27
N ILE A 335 -6.09 8.10 -1.03
CA ILE A 335 -5.60 9.21 -0.20
C ILE A 335 -5.66 8.84 1.28
N LEU A 336 -6.76 8.24 1.75
CA LEU A 336 -6.86 7.67 3.10
C LEU A 336 -5.74 6.65 3.36
N ASP A 337 -5.48 5.76 2.39
CA ASP A 337 -4.43 4.75 2.50
C ASP A 337 -3.04 5.37 2.61
N LEU A 338 -2.76 6.42 1.83
CA LEU A 338 -1.52 7.18 1.95
C LEU A 338 -1.36 7.84 3.34
N ILE A 339 -2.44 8.45 3.85
CA ILE A 339 -2.44 9.23 5.10
C ILE A 339 -2.44 8.34 6.36
N VAL A 340 -3.03 7.14 6.29
CA VAL A 340 -3.16 6.25 7.46
C VAL A 340 -2.16 5.08 7.43
N SER A 341 -1.90 4.49 6.26
CA SER A 341 -1.16 3.23 6.15
C SER A 341 0.30 3.42 5.76
N ASP A 342 0.55 4.24 4.74
CA ASP A 342 1.88 4.52 4.20
C ASP A 342 2.64 5.53 5.08
N ALA A 343 1.94 6.52 5.62
CA ALA A 343 2.51 7.53 6.51
C ALA A 343 3.29 6.91 7.68
N ALA A 344 2.78 5.82 8.27
CA ALA A 344 3.44 5.07 9.34
C ALA A 344 4.79 4.43 8.97
N MET A 345 5.17 4.45 7.69
CA MET A 345 6.48 4.00 7.18
C MET A 345 7.28 5.12 6.50
N LYS A 346 6.66 6.28 6.22
CA LYS A 346 7.25 7.39 5.46
C LYS A 346 7.60 8.60 6.33
N ILE A 347 6.97 8.72 7.49
CA ILE A 347 7.25 9.78 8.46
C ILE A 347 8.33 9.28 9.43
N PRO A 348 9.29 10.14 9.85
CA PRO A 348 10.21 9.81 10.94
C PRO A 348 9.49 9.52 12.26
N ASP A 349 9.96 8.54 13.02
CA ASP A 349 9.33 8.07 14.27
C ASP A 349 9.14 9.19 15.30
N GLU A 350 10.03 10.18 15.32
CA GLU A 350 9.98 11.32 16.23
C GLU A 350 8.79 12.25 15.96
N LEU A 351 8.27 12.27 14.72
CA LEU A 351 7.15 13.11 14.32
C LEU A 351 5.79 12.40 14.39
N HIS A 352 5.77 11.10 14.71
CA HIS A 352 4.54 10.29 14.69
C HIS A 352 3.47 10.77 15.68
N SER A 353 3.86 11.22 16.89
CA SER A 353 2.94 11.83 17.87
C SER A 353 2.21 13.04 17.27
N ASP A 354 2.97 14.00 16.75
CA ASP A 354 2.45 15.23 16.16
C ASP A 354 1.60 14.95 14.92
N TYR A 355 2.00 13.98 14.09
CA TYR A 355 1.23 13.59 12.91
C TYR A 355 -0.12 12.98 13.28
N VAL A 356 -0.15 12.07 14.26
CA VAL A 356 -1.39 11.45 14.71
C VAL A 356 -2.34 12.49 15.29
N GLN A 357 -1.82 13.42 16.10
CA GLN A 357 -2.62 14.48 16.71
C GLN A 357 -3.12 15.53 15.70
N LYS A 358 -2.31 15.92 14.71
CA LYS A 358 -2.63 17.01 13.76
C LYS A 358 -3.32 16.55 12.46
N VAL A 359 -3.21 15.26 12.10
CA VAL A 359 -3.72 14.72 10.82
C VAL A 359 -4.64 13.51 11.02
N VAL A 360 -4.18 12.46 11.70
CA VAL A 360 -4.92 11.17 11.74
C VAL A 360 -6.18 11.25 12.61
N LEU A 361 -6.10 11.85 13.81
CA LEU A 361 -7.26 11.98 14.69
C LEU A 361 -8.33 12.95 14.14
N PRO A 362 -7.98 14.14 13.60
CA PRO A 362 -8.95 14.99 12.89
C PRO A 362 -9.65 14.27 11.73
N LEU A 363 -8.91 13.51 10.92
CA LEU A 363 -9.46 12.72 9.81
C LEU A 363 -10.49 11.68 10.29
N VAL A 364 -10.22 10.94 11.37
CA VAL A 364 -11.17 9.96 11.93
C VAL A 364 -12.43 10.66 12.43
N THR A 365 -12.28 11.74 13.21
CA THR A 365 -13.40 12.53 13.75
C THR A 365 -14.27 13.11 12.65
N GLU A 366 -13.67 13.70 11.62
CA GLU A 366 -14.40 14.30 10.50
C GLU A 366 -15.10 13.24 9.64
N SER A 367 -14.48 12.07 9.43
CA SER A 367 -15.14 10.98 8.70
C SER A 367 -16.33 10.41 9.47
N ILE A 368 -16.24 10.29 10.79
CA ILE A 368 -17.39 9.95 11.66
C ILE A 368 -18.47 11.02 11.54
N ARG A 369 -18.12 12.31 11.58
CA ARG A 369 -19.07 13.43 11.46
C ARG A 369 -19.83 13.38 10.12
N GLN A 370 -19.11 13.26 9.00
CA GLN A 370 -19.73 13.25 7.67
C GLN A 370 -20.54 11.98 7.42
N HIS A 371 -20.10 10.80 7.89
CA HIS A 371 -20.87 9.57 7.77
C HIS A 371 -22.13 9.61 8.65
N THR A 372 -22.04 10.19 9.85
CA THR A 372 -23.22 10.45 10.71
C THR A 372 -24.21 11.40 10.03
N ARG A 373 -23.74 12.46 9.35
CA ARG A 373 -24.59 13.38 8.55
C ARG A 373 -25.30 12.62 7.43
N TRP A 374 -24.57 11.82 6.65
CA TRP A 374 -25.11 10.98 5.58
C TRP A 374 -26.20 10.02 6.11
N MET A 375 -25.90 9.29 7.19
CA MET A 375 -26.87 8.37 7.83
C MET A 375 -28.08 9.13 8.38
N THR A 376 -27.91 10.32 8.94
CA THR A 376 -29.04 11.13 9.45
C THR A 376 -30.00 11.52 8.33
N VAL A 377 -29.49 11.93 7.16
CA VAL A 377 -30.31 12.26 5.99
C VAL A 377 -31.02 11.02 5.43
N LEU A 378 -30.34 9.87 5.36
CA LEU A 378 -30.97 8.60 4.97
C LEU A 378 -32.10 8.23 5.92
N LEU A 379 -31.84 8.23 7.23
CA LEU A 379 -32.81 7.82 8.24
C LEU A 379 -34.05 8.72 8.25
N ALA A 380 -33.89 10.03 8.09
CA ALA A 380 -35.00 10.97 8.05
C ALA A 380 -36.01 10.63 6.94
N ARG A 381 -35.55 10.21 5.75
CA ARG A 381 -36.41 9.77 4.63
C ARG A 381 -37.12 8.45 4.89
N LEU A 382 -36.52 7.59 5.72
CA LEU A 382 -37.13 6.34 6.17
C LEU A 382 -38.07 6.52 7.37
N GLY A 383 -38.32 7.76 7.81
CA GLY A 383 -39.12 8.04 9.02
C GLY A 383 -38.43 7.62 10.33
N LEU A 384 -37.10 7.45 10.30
CA LEU A 384 -36.27 7.00 11.42
C LEU A 384 -35.36 8.13 11.91
N SER A 385 -34.79 7.95 13.09
CA SER A 385 -33.72 8.79 13.63
C SER A 385 -32.73 7.95 14.42
N LEU A 386 -31.51 8.46 14.61
CA LEU A 386 -30.49 7.78 15.43
C LEU A 386 -30.97 7.56 16.87
N SER A 387 -31.67 8.53 17.47
CA SER A 387 -32.24 8.41 18.82
C SER A 387 -33.31 7.31 18.91
N ASN A 388 -34.20 7.21 17.92
CA ASN A 388 -35.28 6.21 17.87
C ASN A 388 -34.76 4.78 17.65
N LEU A 389 -33.48 4.67 17.26
CA LEU A 389 -32.76 3.43 17.03
C LEU A 389 -31.72 3.13 18.14
N GLY A 390 -31.56 4.01 19.14
CA GLY A 390 -30.54 3.84 20.18
C GLY A 390 -29.11 3.86 19.63
N LEU A 391 -28.85 4.64 18.58
CA LEU A 391 -27.55 4.76 17.91
C LEU A 391 -26.90 6.11 18.20
N THR A 392 -25.59 6.13 18.35
CA THR A 392 -24.75 7.33 18.43
C THR A 392 -23.84 7.46 17.20
N ALA A 393 -23.18 8.60 17.05
CA ALA A 393 -22.17 8.80 16.00
C ALA A 393 -21.02 7.77 16.06
N ALA A 394 -20.65 7.30 17.27
CA ALA A 394 -19.60 6.30 17.46
C ALA A 394 -20.01 4.91 16.95
N ASP A 395 -21.31 4.60 16.95
CA ASP A 395 -21.84 3.29 16.53
C ASP A 395 -22.06 3.24 15.01
N ILE A 396 -22.29 4.40 14.38
CA ILE A 396 -22.24 4.60 12.93
C ILE A 396 -20.79 4.50 12.41
N GLY A 397 -19.85 5.17 13.09
CA GLY A 397 -18.43 5.18 12.72
C GLY A 397 -18.12 5.95 11.43
N PRO A 398 -16.88 5.90 10.94
CA PRO A 398 -16.45 6.60 9.71
C PRO A 398 -16.89 5.87 8.43
N PHE A 399 -16.82 6.53 7.27
CA PHE A 399 -17.21 5.93 5.97
C PHE A 399 -16.42 4.63 5.65
N PRO A 400 -15.07 4.60 5.72
CA PRO A 400 -14.34 3.35 5.59
C PRO A 400 -14.51 2.59 6.90
N SER A 401 -15.35 1.57 6.88
CA SER A 401 -15.87 0.91 8.08
C SER A 401 -14.82 0.17 8.91
N ASP A 402 -13.60 -0.04 8.40
CA ASP A 402 -12.43 -0.59 9.10
C ASP A 402 -11.47 0.48 9.67
N LEU A 403 -11.66 1.77 9.34
CA LEU A 403 -10.71 2.85 9.63
C LEU A 403 -10.32 2.93 11.11
N VAL A 404 -11.26 2.76 12.05
CA VAL A 404 -10.97 2.82 13.49
C VAL A 404 -9.98 1.73 13.92
N ASN A 405 -10.19 0.50 13.44
CA ASN A 405 -9.27 -0.61 13.66
C ASN A 405 -7.94 -0.40 12.91
N LYS A 406 -7.99 0.12 11.68
CA LYS A 406 -6.81 0.41 10.85
C LYS A 406 -5.89 1.47 11.46
N VAL A 407 -6.46 2.54 12.01
CA VAL A 407 -5.72 3.55 12.77
C VAL A 407 -5.13 2.94 14.03
N LEU A 408 -5.91 2.20 14.83
CA LEU A 408 -5.40 1.52 16.02
C LEU A 408 -4.23 0.57 15.67
N ARG A 409 -4.35 -0.22 14.61
CA ARG A 409 -3.30 -1.13 14.10
C ARG A 409 -2.00 -0.44 13.69
N LYS A 410 -2.07 0.79 13.18
CA LYS A 410 -0.91 1.52 12.64
C LYS A 410 -0.29 2.46 13.66
N TRP A 411 -1.10 3.01 14.56
CA TRP A 411 -0.74 4.18 15.38
C TRP A 411 -0.88 3.97 16.89
N ALA A 412 -1.20 2.76 17.38
CA ALA A 412 -1.50 2.49 18.80
C ALA A 412 -0.61 3.20 19.84
N ARG A 413 0.72 3.21 19.63
CA ARG A 413 1.69 3.84 20.54
C ARG A 413 1.55 5.36 20.65
N TYR A 414 0.90 5.99 19.68
CA TYR A 414 0.76 7.44 19.55
C TYR A 414 -0.70 7.90 19.73
N LEU A 415 -1.62 6.98 20.05
CA LEU A 415 -3.04 7.28 20.25
C LEU A 415 -3.33 7.57 21.73
N PRO A 416 -4.21 8.54 22.04
CA PRO A 416 -4.68 8.79 23.40
C PRO A 416 -5.54 7.63 23.89
N ALA A 417 -5.57 7.40 25.21
CA ALA A 417 -6.39 6.37 25.86
C ALA A 417 -7.88 6.46 25.47
N THR A 418 -8.41 7.67 25.26
CA THR A 418 -9.79 7.91 24.80
C THR A 418 -10.10 7.25 23.46
N TYR A 419 -9.10 6.97 22.63
CA TYR A 419 -9.30 6.28 21.34
C TYR A 419 -9.88 4.86 21.49
N LEU A 420 -9.63 4.19 22.63
CA LEU A 420 -10.20 2.88 22.92
C LEU A 420 -11.73 2.91 22.98
N GLN A 421 -12.35 4.06 23.31
CA GLN A 421 -13.80 4.21 23.33
C GLN A 421 -14.40 4.07 21.92
N TYR A 422 -13.83 4.76 20.92
CA TYR A 422 -14.23 4.59 19.51
C TYR A 422 -14.03 3.15 19.04
N HIS A 423 -12.90 2.52 19.40
CA HIS A 423 -12.64 1.12 19.05
C HIS A 423 -13.60 0.15 19.79
N ARG A 424 -14.16 0.54 20.93
CA ARG A 424 -15.14 -0.26 21.69
C ARG A 424 -16.51 -0.24 21.03
N SER A 425 -17.07 0.94 20.74
CA SER A 425 -18.30 1.07 19.92
C SER A 425 -18.14 0.35 18.58
N TRP A 426 -17.00 0.55 17.91
CA TRP A 426 -16.68 -0.15 16.67
C TRP A 426 -16.73 -1.69 16.84
N GLY A 427 -16.05 -2.26 17.84
CA GLY A 427 -16.00 -3.71 18.04
C GLY A 427 -17.35 -4.32 18.49
N LEU A 428 -18.12 -3.60 19.30
CA LEU A 428 -19.38 -4.07 19.89
C LEU A 428 -20.63 -3.71 19.06
N VAL A 429 -20.47 -3.20 17.83
CA VAL A 429 -21.57 -2.77 16.95
C VAL A 429 -22.67 -3.82 16.73
N TYR A 430 -22.36 -5.12 16.88
CA TYR A 430 -23.31 -6.22 16.77
C TYR A 430 -24.42 -6.19 17.84
N LEU A 431 -24.23 -5.45 18.95
CA LEU A 431 -25.27 -5.19 19.94
C LEU A 431 -26.43 -4.38 19.34
N HIS A 432 -26.14 -3.48 18.39
CA HIS A 432 -27.13 -2.68 17.67
C HIS A 432 -27.69 -3.38 16.41
N ARG A 433 -27.49 -4.70 16.27
CA ARG A 433 -28.00 -5.50 15.14
C ARG A 433 -29.47 -5.25 14.84
N ASP A 434 -30.30 -5.09 15.87
CA ASP A 434 -31.76 -4.97 15.72
C ASP A 434 -32.10 -3.56 15.20
N SER A 435 -31.35 -2.53 15.58
CA SER A 435 -31.39 -1.20 15.00
C SER A 435 -31.03 -1.21 13.52
N PHE A 436 -29.92 -1.86 13.14
CA PHE A 436 -29.50 -1.95 11.73
C PHE A 436 -30.40 -2.85 10.87
N ASN A 437 -31.03 -3.87 11.45
CA ASN A 437 -32.09 -4.64 10.79
C ASN A 437 -33.31 -3.75 10.50
N ARG A 438 -33.77 -2.95 11.47
CA ARG A 438 -34.89 -1.99 11.28
C ARG A 438 -34.60 -0.96 10.19
N ILE A 439 -33.36 -0.48 10.05
CA ILE A 439 -32.96 0.38 8.92
C ILE A 439 -33.12 -0.35 7.58
N SER A 440 -32.65 -1.61 7.52
CA SER A 440 -32.71 -2.45 6.33
C SER A 440 -34.15 -2.75 5.92
N GLU A 441 -35.01 -3.06 6.89
CA GLU A 441 -36.44 -3.32 6.72
C GLU A 441 -37.19 -2.06 6.27
N ALA A 442 -36.91 -0.90 6.88
CA ALA A 442 -37.51 0.37 6.48
C ALA A 442 -37.10 0.79 5.07
N LEU A 443 -35.84 0.59 4.66
CA LEU A 443 -35.41 0.82 3.28
C LEU A 443 -36.13 -0.13 2.30
N ALA A 444 -36.30 -1.40 2.66
CA ALA A 444 -36.97 -2.39 1.83
C ALA A 444 -38.47 -2.12 1.67
N SER A 445 -39.15 -1.61 2.71
CA SER A 445 -40.57 -1.26 2.69
C SER A 445 -40.88 0.18 2.23
N SER A 446 -39.86 1.03 2.11
CA SER A 446 -40.01 2.42 1.70
C SER A 446 -40.62 2.59 0.30
N THR A 447 -41.38 3.66 0.13
CA THR A 447 -41.88 4.19 -1.14
C THR A 447 -41.05 5.37 -1.66
N ASP A 448 -40.04 5.82 -0.91
CA ASP A 448 -39.11 6.88 -1.33
C ASP A 448 -38.19 6.36 -2.46
N PRO A 449 -37.96 7.13 -3.55
CA PRO A 449 -37.06 6.76 -4.65
C PRO A 449 -35.65 6.32 -4.23
N ILE A 450 -35.18 6.75 -3.06
CA ILE A 450 -33.89 6.36 -2.45
C ILE A 450 -33.67 4.84 -2.34
N LYS A 451 -34.76 4.06 -2.30
CA LYS A 451 -34.74 2.59 -2.30
C LYS A 451 -34.10 2.01 -3.57
N GLU A 452 -34.25 2.67 -4.71
CA GLU A 452 -33.68 2.22 -5.98
C GLU A 452 -32.29 2.79 -6.26
N ASP A 453 -31.80 3.72 -5.44
CA ASP A 453 -30.45 4.28 -5.56
C ASP A 453 -29.37 3.22 -5.22
N SER A 454 -28.60 2.83 -6.23
CA SER A 454 -27.46 1.92 -6.08
C SER A 454 -26.44 2.41 -5.06
N ASN A 455 -26.17 3.72 -4.99
CA ASN A 455 -25.22 4.29 -4.03
C ASN A 455 -25.63 3.97 -2.58
N VAL A 456 -26.91 4.15 -2.27
CA VAL A 456 -27.45 3.90 -0.93
C VAL A 456 -27.48 2.41 -0.62
N ARG A 457 -27.92 1.57 -1.56
CA ARG A 457 -27.95 0.11 -1.38
C ARG A 457 -26.55 -0.47 -1.19
N ASP A 458 -25.61 -0.10 -2.04
CA ASP A 458 -24.25 -0.64 -2.03
C ASP A 458 -23.49 -0.23 -0.77
N HIS A 459 -23.59 1.04 -0.35
CA HIS A 459 -22.99 1.52 0.89
C HIS A 459 -23.61 0.86 2.13
N LEU A 460 -24.95 0.80 2.22
CA LEU A 460 -25.61 0.15 3.35
C LEU A 460 -25.29 -1.36 3.39
N GLN A 461 -25.23 -2.04 2.26
CA GLN A 461 -24.83 -3.45 2.18
C GLN A 461 -23.36 -3.64 2.61
N ALA A 462 -22.45 -2.75 2.23
CA ALA A 462 -21.05 -2.77 2.65
C ALA A 462 -20.91 -2.53 4.16
N LEU A 463 -21.64 -1.56 4.72
CA LEU A 463 -21.70 -1.27 6.15
C LEU A 463 -22.21 -2.48 6.95
N LEU A 464 -23.36 -3.03 6.56
CA LEU A 464 -23.96 -4.22 7.19
C LEU A 464 -23.05 -5.44 7.11
N LYS A 465 -22.40 -5.67 5.96
CA LYS A 465 -21.42 -6.76 5.83
C LYS A 465 -20.25 -6.57 6.79
N SER A 466 -19.65 -5.38 6.83
CA SER A 466 -18.55 -5.06 7.74
C SER A 466 -18.92 -5.24 9.22
N GLN A 467 -20.18 -4.99 9.61
CA GLN A 467 -20.67 -5.23 10.97
C GLN A 467 -20.82 -6.74 11.26
N ARG A 468 -21.39 -7.49 10.30
CA ARG A 468 -21.63 -8.94 10.41
C ARG A 468 -20.33 -9.74 10.47
N ASP A 469 -19.32 -9.32 9.70
CA ASP A 469 -18.01 -9.95 9.61
C ASP A 469 -17.08 -9.54 10.78
N ARG A 470 -17.53 -8.68 11.72
CA ARG A 470 -16.70 -8.07 12.75
C ARG A 470 -16.49 -8.97 13.97
N CYS A 471 -15.24 -9.27 14.29
CA CYS A 471 -14.87 -9.84 15.58
C CYS A 471 -14.74 -8.73 16.65
N PRO A 472 -15.46 -8.80 17.79
CA PRO A 472 -15.43 -7.79 18.86
C PRO A 472 -14.03 -7.49 19.44
N LEU A 473 -13.12 -8.46 19.35
CA LEU A 473 -11.77 -8.41 19.88
C LEU A 473 -10.68 -8.22 18.81
N SER A 474 -11.03 -7.98 17.55
CA SER A 474 -10.16 -8.19 16.38
C SER A 474 -8.74 -7.62 16.45
N TYR A 475 -8.53 -6.52 17.19
CA TYR A 475 -7.21 -5.98 17.47
C TYR A 475 -6.66 -6.35 18.85
N THR A 476 -7.46 -6.24 19.91
CA THR A 476 -7.01 -6.40 21.30
C THR A 476 -6.39 -7.78 21.52
N TYR A 477 -6.99 -8.86 21.00
CA TYR A 477 -6.43 -10.22 21.16
C TYR A 477 -5.03 -10.41 20.53
N ARG A 478 -4.61 -9.56 19.57
CA ARG A 478 -3.30 -9.67 18.91
C ARG A 478 -2.19 -8.85 19.57
N PHE A 479 -2.54 -7.83 20.37
CA PHE A 479 -1.60 -6.79 20.79
C PHE A 479 -1.70 -6.36 22.27
N CYS A 480 -2.52 -7.00 23.11
CA CYS A 480 -2.66 -6.66 24.54
C CYS A 480 -1.36 -6.73 25.39
N SER A 481 -0.23 -7.17 24.83
CA SER A 481 1.10 -6.94 25.40
C SER A 481 2.00 -6.23 24.39
N LEU A 482 2.81 -5.27 24.88
CA LEU A 482 3.88 -4.52 24.17
C LEU A 482 3.50 -3.14 23.59
N ILE A 483 2.47 -2.47 24.12
CA ILE A 483 2.20 -1.07 23.75
C ILE A 483 2.92 -0.11 24.71
N ASP A 484 4.19 0.12 24.40
CA ASP A 484 4.99 1.21 24.95
C ASP A 484 4.50 2.55 24.36
N SER A 485 3.63 3.24 25.10
CA SER A 485 3.07 4.54 24.71
C SER A 485 4.16 5.60 24.56
N LYS A 486 4.07 6.38 23.47
CA LYS A 486 4.92 7.53 23.18
C LYS A 486 4.23 8.86 23.39
N VAL A 487 2.99 8.87 23.89
CA VAL A 487 2.23 10.09 24.19
C VAL A 487 1.73 10.13 25.64
N PRO A 488 1.66 11.32 26.27
CA PRO A 488 1.02 11.49 27.57
C PRO A 488 -0.44 11.03 27.51
N ASN A 489 -0.91 10.32 28.54
CA ASN A 489 -2.25 9.72 28.59
C ASN A 489 -2.58 8.81 27.38
N GLY A 490 -1.57 8.22 26.76
CA GLY A 490 -1.73 7.26 25.67
C GLY A 490 -2.21 5.87 26.11
N ILE A 491 -2.46 5.02 25.13
CA ILE A 491 -2.86 3.63 25.34
C ILE A 491 -1.71 2.85 26.01
N ASN A 492 -1.99 2.20 27.14
CA ASN A 492 -1.05 1.34 27.86
C ASN A 492 -1.62 -0.09 28.04
N ASP A 493 -0.77 -1.03 28.47
CA ASP A 493 -1.15 -2.45 28.63
C ASP A 493 -2.28 -2.67 29.65
N GLU A 494 -2.42 -1.82 30.69
CA GLU A 494 -3.50 -1.92 31.70
C GLU A 494 -4.86 -1.51 31.11
N LEU A 495 -4.93 -0.37 30.43
CA LEU A 495 -6.14 0.11 29.74
C LEU A 495 -6.58 -0.84 28.61
N LEU A 496 -5.63 -1.49 27.94
CA LEU A 496 -5.92 -2.54 26.96
C LEU A 496 -6.48 -3.80 27.62
N LEU A 497 -5.96 -4.19 28.79
CA LEU A 497 -6.44 -5.34 29.54
C LEU A 497 -7.85 -5.13 30.08
N ASP A 498 -8.14 -3.92 30.57
CA ASP A 498 -9.48 -3.54 31.03
C ASP A 498 -10.47 -3.41 29.86
N ASP A 499 -10.07 -2.80 28.73
CA ASP A 499 -10.91 -2.79 27.52
C ASP A 499 -11.19 -4.20 26.98
N PHE A 500 -10.19 -5.09 27.03
CA PHE A 500 -10.36 -6.50 26.71
C PHE A 500 -11.34 -7.19 27.67
N ARG A 501 -11.17 -7.02 29.00
CA ARG A 501 -12.06 -7.57 30.02
C ARG A 501 -13.51 -7.10 29.83
N SER A 502 -13.75 -5.79 29.69
CA SER A 502 -15.09 -5.25 29.47
C SER A 502 -15.76 -5.81 28.21
N ARG A 503 -15.03 -5.96 27.10
CA ARG A 503 -15.59 -6.61 25.89
C ARG A 503 -15.91 -8.08 26.15
N VAL A 504 -15.02 -8.81 26.83
CA VAL A 504 -15.19 -10.23 27.15
C VAL A 504 -16.42 -10.46 28.02
N GLU A 505 -16.64 -9.65 29.05
CA GLU A 505 -17.86 -9.69 29.87
C GLU A 505 -19.11 -9.48 29.02
N VAL A 506 -19.12 -8.46 28.15
CA VAL A 506 -20.25 -8.12 27.28
C VAL A 506 -20.59 -9.25 26.30
N PHE A 507 -19.62 -9.80 25.56
CA PHE A 507 -19.92 -10.87 24.60
C PHE A 507 -20.10 -12.24 25.27
N SER A 508 -19.60 -12.46 26.49
CA SER A 508 -19.96 -13.64 27.28
C SER A 508 -21.42 -13.58 27.75
N LYS A 509 -21.92 -12.38 28.11
CA LYS A 509 -23.33 -12.12 28.44
C LYS A 509 -24.24 -12.05 27.21
N SER A 510 -23.70 -11.80 26.02
CA SER A 510 -24.44 -11.81 24.75
C SER A 510 -23.61 -12.45 23.61
N PRO A 511 -23.50 -13.80 23.58
CA PRO A 511 -22.69 -14.51 22.59
C PRO A 511 -23.46 -14.67 21.28
N VAL A 512 -23.68 -13.55 20.59
CA VAL A 512 -24.41 -13.48 19.32
C VAL A 512 -23.41 -13.22 18.19
N ALA A 513 -23.49 -14.02 17.13
CA ALA A 513 -22.68 -13.88 15.92
C ALA A 513 -23.58 -13.95 14.67
N TYR A 514 -23.13 -13.36 13.56
CA TYR A 514 -23.83 -13.50 12.29
C TYR A 514 -23.54 -14.85 11.65
N ASN A 515 -24.57 -15.68 11.46
CA ASN A 515 -24.44 -16.96 10.79
C ASN A 515 -24.69 -16.77 9.29
N HIS A 516 -23.64 -16.85 8.48
CA HIS A 516 -23.72 -16.66 7.03
C HIS A 516 -24.62 -17.68 6.33
N SER A 517 -24.65 -18.93 6.79
CA SER A 517 -25.48 -19.99 6.22
C SER A 517 -26.97 -19.77 6.50
N LEU A 518 -27.30 -19.28 7.71
CA LEU A 518 -28.68 -18.93 8.10
C LEU A 518 -29.07 -17.49 7.75
N ARG A 519 -28.13 -16.69 7.25
CA ARG A 519 -28.25 -15.25 6.92
C ARG A 519 -28.83 -14.36 8.03
N ARG A 520 -28.68 -14.77 9.29
CA ARG A 520 -29.21 -14.06 10.47
C ARG A 520 -28.21 -14.08 11.62
N TYR A 521 -28.37 -13.14 12.55
CA TYR A 521 -27.73 -13.25 13.85
C TYR A 521 -28.33 -14.42 14.63
N SER A 522 -27.47 -15.22 15.26
CA SER A 522 -27.86 -16.35 16.10
C SER A 522 -27.00 -16.41 17.35
N VAL A 523 -27.55 -16.95 18.44
CA VAL A 523 -26.74 -17.34 19.60
C VAL A 523 -25.69 -18.35 19.12
N HIS A 524 -24.44 -18.12 19.52
CA HIS A 524 -23.29 -18.94 19.21
C HIS A 524 -22.67 -19.39 20.54
N PRO A 525 -23.19 -20.45 21.20
CA PRO A 525 -22.77 -20.85 22.55
C PRO A 525 -21.25 -20.93 22.70
N SER A 526 -20.56 -21.57 21.75
CA SER A 526 -19.11 -21.76 21.75
C SER A 526 -18.27 -20.50 21.47
N TYR A 527 -18.83 -19.28 21.47
CA TYR A 527 -18.11 -18.11 20.96
C TYR A 527 -16.88 -17.75 21.81
N THR A 528 -17.04 -17.74 23.13
CA THR A 528 -15.95 -17.60 24.12
C THR A 528 -14.88 -18.66 23.94
N LEU A 529 -15.25 -19.92 23.70
CA LEU A 529 -14.32 -21.02 23.44
C LEU A 529 -13.55 -20.83 22.12
N CYS A 530 -14.20 -20.37 21.04
CA CYS A 530 -13.53 -20.08 19.78
C CYS A 530 -12.52 -18.91 19.90
N VAL A 531 -12.82 -17.89 20.71
CA VAL A 531 -11.87 -16.82 21.04
C VAL A 531 -10.70 -17.36 21.86
N LEU A 532 -10.98 -18.16 22.88
CA LEU A 532 -9.98 -18.79 23.74
C LEU A 532 -9.01 -19.68 22.93
N GLN A 533 -9.53 -20.47 21.98
CA GLN A 533 -8.77 -21.24 20.99
C GLN A 533 -7.90 -20.34 20.10
N GLY A 534 -8.40 -19.16 19.71
CA GLY A 534 -7.63 -18.16 18.99
C GLY A 534 -6.44 -17.64 19.79
N LEU A 535 -6.62 -17.36 21.09
CA LEU A 535 -5.54 -16.98 22.01
C LEU A 535 -4.57 -18.13 22.27
N ARG A 536 -5.06 -19.38 22.32
CA ARG A 536 -4.21 -20.56 22.44
C ARG A 536 -3.28 -20.69 21.24
N LYS A 537 -3.79 -20.52 20.02
CA LYS A 537 -2.99 -20.47 18.77
C LYS A 537 -2.04 -19.28 18.72
N ALA A 538 -2.37 -18.15 19.35
CA ALA A 538 -1.44 -17.03 19.45
C ALA A 538 -0.17 -17.35 20.28
N ARG A 539 -0.10 -18.51 20.97
CA ARG A 539 1.13 -19.06 21.57
C ARG A 539 2.09 -19.64 20.51
N GLU A 540 1.60 -20.06 19.34
CA GLU A 540 2.32 -20.79 18.27
C GLU A 540 2.97 -19.87 17.22
N ASP A 541 2.22 -18.88 16.72
CA ASP A 541 2.49 -18.09 15.50
C ASP A 541 3.78 -17.21 15.48
N LEU A 542 4.70 -17.34 16.44
CA LEU A 542 5.69 -16.30 16.77
C LEU A 542 7.17 -16.69 16.71
N GLY A 543 7.52 -17.89 16.25
CA GLY A 543 8.86 -18.25 15.74
C GLY A 543 10.04 -18.28 16.72
N ARG A 544 9.89 -17.76 17.94
CA ARG A 544 10.78 -17.96 19.10
C ARG A 544 9.95 -17.97 20.39
N PRO A 545 10.31 -18.78 21.40
CA PRO A 545 9.68 -18.69 22.71
C PRO A 545 10.00 -17.33 23.35
N PHE A 546 8.99 -16.46 23.44
CA PHE A 546 9.00 -15.27 24.28
C PHE A 546 8.15 -15.57 25.53
N PRO A 547 8.77 -15.93 26.69
CA PRO A 547 8.03 -16.36 27.88
C PRO A 547 6.97 -15.36 28.33
N SER A 548 7.25 -14.06 28.21
CA SER A 548 6.33 -12.98 28.54
C SER A 548 5.03 -13.02 27.71
N ARG A 549 5.09 -13.36 26.41
CA ARG A 549 3.90 -13.48 25.56
C ARG A 549 3.08 -14.72 25.87
N TYR A 550 3.71 -15.86 26.15
CA TYR A 550 3.00 -17.06 26.58
C TYR A 550 2.23 -16.83 27.89
N ILE A 551 2.89 -16.21 28.87
CA ILE A 551 2.28 -15.82 30.15
C ILE A 551 1.12 -14.83 29.90
N HIS A 552 1.32 -13.84 29.03
CA HIS A 552 0.28 -12.85 28.73
C HIS A 552 -0.94 -13.44 28.02
N ALA A 553 -0.75 -14.27 26.97
CA ALA A 553 -1.84 -14.97 26.31
C ALA A 553 -2.65 -15.83 27.30
N THR A 554 -1.95 -16.50 28.23
CA THR A 554 -2.60 -17.27 29.31
C THR A 554 -3.41 -16.37 30.25
N LYS A 555 -2.93 -15.17 30.61
CA LYS A 555 -3.72 -14.19 31.39
C LYS A 555 -4.99 -13.74 30.66
N LEU A 556 -4.92 -13.47 29.36
CA LEU A 556 -6.10 -13.13 28.54
C LEU A 556 -7.09 -14.29 28.46
N MET A 557 -6.59 -15.53 28.34
CA MET A 557 -7.42 -16.73 28.35
C MET A 557 -8.12 -16.91 29.70
N MET A 558 -7.44 -16.69 30.83
CA MET A 558 -8.07 -16.69 32.16
C MET A 558 -9.23 -15.70 32.25
N ILE A 559 -9.09 -14.48 31.74
CA ILE A 559 -10.18 -13.48 31.75
C ILE A 559 -11.43 -13.99 31.01
N ILE A 560 -11.28 -14.76 29.94
CA ILE A 560 -12.42 -15.39 29.23
C ILE A 560 -13.06 -16.49 30.08
N VAL A 561 -12.24 -17.33 30.74
CA VAL A 561 -12.75 -18.38 31.64
C VAL A 561 -13.49 -17.75 32.82
N ASP A 562 -12.90 -16.74 33.48
CA ASP A 562 -13.50 -16.04 34.61
C ASP A 562 -14.84 -15.38 34.24
N ALA A 563 -14.92 -14.74 33.07
CA ALA A 563 -16.18 -14.17 32.57
C ALA A 563 -17.23 -15.24 32.23
N ALA A 564 -16.83 -16.38 31.66
CA ALA A 564 -17.74 -17.50 31.40
C ALA A 564 -18.24 -18.16 32.70
N GLU A 565 -17.37 -18.32 33.71
CA GLU A 565 -17.74 -18.76 35.05
C GLU A 565 -18.66 -17.75 35.75
N LEU A 566 -18.45 -16.45 35.58
CA LEU A 566 -19.32 -15.41 36.10
C LEU A 566 -20.72 -15.50 35.48
N VAL A 567 -20.83 -15.62 34.15
CA VAL A 567 -22.11 -15.83 33.45
C VAL A 567 -22.82 -17.11 33.93
N ARG A 568 -22.07 -18.19 34.22
CA ARG A 568 -22.63 -19.43 34.75
C ARG A 568 -23.13 -19.30 36.20
N LYS A 569 -22.51 -18.43 37.02
CA LYS A 569 -22.88 -18.19 38.44
C LYS A 569 -24.00 -17.17 38.62
N GLU A 570 -23.90 -16.02 37.96
CA GLU A 570 -24.90 -14.94 38.03
C GLU A 570 -26.21 -15.36 37.37
N GLY A 571 -26.15 -16.29 36.41
CA GLY A 571 -27.28 -16.68 35.60
C GLY A 571 -27.66 -15.61 34.58
N TRP A 572 -28.88 -15.71 34.09
CA TRP A 572 -29.41 -14.86 33.02
C TRP A 572 -29.70 -13.43 33.50
N SER A 573 -29.21 -12.42 32.76
CA SER A 573 -29.71 -11.05 32.87
C SER A 573 -30.94 -10.87 31.98
N PRO A 574 -32.07 -10.37 32.52
CA PRO A 574 -33.29 -10.10 31.75
C PRO A 574 -33.13 -9.11 30.61
N GLU A 575 -32.11 -8.26 30.65
CA GLU A 575 -31.99 -7.06 29.84
C GLU A 575 -31.39 -7.31 28.44
N LEU A 576 -30.74 -8.46 28.23
CA LEU A 576 -29.88 -8.68 27.05
C LEU A 576 -30.24 -9.88 26.16
N SER A 577 -31.11 -10.80 26.61
CA SER A 577 -31.56 -11.91 25.76
C SER A 577 -32.94 -12.48 26.13
N THR A 578 -33.76 -12.73 25.10
CA THR A 578 -35.02 -13.50 25.17
C THR A 578 -34.83 -15.01 25.33
N HIS A 579 -33.59 -15.48 25.39
CA HIS A 579 -33.20 -16.89 25.42
C HIS A 579 -32.10 -17.11 26.47
N PRO A 580 -32.04 -18.27 27.13
CA PRO A 580 -30.99 -18.59 28.10
C PRO A 580 -29.62 -18.67 27.42
N VAL A 581 -28.65 -17.91 27.94
CA VAL A 581 -27.26 -17.95 27.49
C VAL A 581 -26.62 -19.24 28.00
N THR A 582 -26.17 -20.09 27.08
CA THR A 582 -25.40 -21.29 27.40
C THR A 582 -23.93 -21.06 27.02
N VAL A 583 -23.06 -21.10 28.02
CA VAL A 583 -21.61 -21.18 27.81
C VAL A 583 -21.18 -22.66 27.76
N PRO A 584 -20.10 -23.01 27.03
CA PRO A 584 -19.47 -24.33 27.05
C PRO A 584 -19.22 -24.88 28.46
N ALA A 585 -19.00 -26.19 28.57
CA ALA A 585 -18.70 -26.82 29.86
C ALA A 585 -17.35 -26.30 30.40
N THR A 586 -17.22 -26.15 31.73
CA THR A 586 -15.95 -25.78 32.38
C THR A 586 -14.79 -26.68 31.95
N PHE A 587 -15.06 -27.98 31.76
CA PHE A 587 -14.12 -28.94 31.17
C PHE A 587 -13.53 -28.49 29.82
N GLU A 588 -14.33 -27.94 28.91
CA GLU A 588 -13.85 -27.50 27.58
C GLU A 588 -12.91 -26.29 27.69
N TYR A 589 -13.18 -25.37 28.61
CA TYR A 589 -12.26 -24.27 28.92
C TYR A 589 -10.97 -24.76 29.57
N GLU A 590 -11.05 -25.70 30.52
CA GLU A 590 -9.89 -26.22 31.23
C GLU A 590 -8.95 -27.02 30.32
N VAL A 591 -9.49 -27.79 29.37
CA VAL A 591 -8.72 -28.46 28.32
C VAL A 591 -7.93 -27.44 27.48
N GLU A 592 -8.58 -26.38 27.01
CA GLU A 592 -7.90 -25.31 26.26
C GLU A 592 -6.93 -24.47 27.13
N MET A 593 -7.10 -24.46 28.45
CA MET A 593 -6.19 -23.79 29.39
C MET A 593 -4.93 -24.59 29.71
N LEU A 594 -4.86 -25.89 29.37
CA LEU A 594 -3.69 -26.74 29.60
C LEU A 594 -2.39 -26.10 29.07
N PRO A 595 -1.22 -26.37 29.69
CA PRO A 595 0.05 -25.87 29.18
C PRO A 595 0.30 -26.40 27.76
N SER A 596 1.01 -25.65 26.92
CA SER A 596 1.38 -26.15 25.59
C SER A 596 2.67 -26.99 25.68
N PRO A 597 2.70 -28.22 25.16
CA PRO A 597 3.92 -29.05 25.19
C PRO A 597 5.05 -28.46 24.32
N SER A 598 4.71 -27.73 23.25
CA SER A 598 5.68 -27.11 22.33
C SER A 598 6.01 -25.66 22.65
N TRP A 599 5.06 -24.89 23.19
CA TRP A 599 5.17 -23.43 23.33
C TRP A 599 5.33 -22.95 24.78
N SER A 600 5.33 -23.87 25.75
CA SER A 600 5.65 -23.57 27.15
C SER A 600 7.06 -22.97 27.30
N PRO A 601 7.27 -22.04 28.24
CA PRO A 601 8.60 -21.51 28.56
C PRO A 601 9.49 -22.51 29.32
N LEU A 602 8.99 -23.70 29.68
CA LEU A 602 9.75 -24.76 30.33
C LEU A 602 10.67 -25.50 29.34
N PRO A 603 11.76 -26.15 29.80
CA PRO A 603 12.53 -27.08 29.00
C PRO A 603 11.65 -28.19 28.41
N SER A 604 11.93 -28.64 27.19
CA SER A 604 10.97 -29.43 26.40
C SER A 604 10.47 -30.72 27.07
N ASN A 605 11.32 -31.46 27.80
CA ASN A 605 10.88 -32.64 28.55
C ASN A 605 9.94 -32.23 29.69
N SER A 606 10.31 -31.25 30.50
CA SER A 606 9.47 -30.71 31.58
C SER A 606 8.17 -30.05 31.08
N ALA A 607 8.16 -29.52 29.86
CA ALA A 607 6.95 -29.02 29.19
C ALA A 607 6.00 -30.16 28.83
N LEU A 608 6.54 -31.28 28.33
CA LEU A 608 5.78 -32.50 28.04
C LEU A 608 5.22 -33.14 29.32
N ASP A 609 6.05 -33.29 30.35
CA ASP A 609 5.65 -33.84 31.66
C ASP A 609 4.52 -33.01 32.28
N ASN A 610 4.65 -31.67 32.25
CA ASN A 610 3.63 -30.75 32.75
C ASN A 610 2.33 -30.81 31.92
N PHE A 611 2.42 -31.04 30.60
CA PHE A 611 1.25 -31.24 29.74
C PHE A 611 0.53 -32.55 30.05
N VAL A 612 1.25 -33.66 30.16
CA VAL A 612 0.65 -34.96 30.50
C VAL A 612 0.10 -34.96 31.92
N SER A 613 0.82 -34.37 32.90
CA SER A 613 0.31 -34.19 34.26
C SER A 613 -0.96 -33.34 34.28
N GLY A 614 -1.05 -32.29 33.45
CA GLY A 614 -2.26 -31.49 33.30
C GLY A 614 -3.45 -32.29 32.76
N ILE A 615 -3.24 -33.05 31.67
CA ILE A 615 -4.27 -33.94 31.10
C ILE A 615 -4.75 -34.97 32.14
N THR A 616 -3.82 -35.68 32.80
CA THR A 616 -4.12 -36.70 33.81
C THR A 616 -4.83 -36.11 35.03
N GLY A 617 -4.47 -34.87 35.41
CA GLY A 617 -5.14 -34.10 36.44
C GLY A 617 -6.60 -33.76 36.07
N LEU A 618 -6.87 -33.29 34.85
CA LEU A 618 -8.23 -33.01 34.39
C LEU A 618 -9.08 -34.29 34.27
N ILE A 619 -8.52 -35.37 33.72
CA ILE A 619 -9.20 -36.67 33.65
C ILE A 619 -9.55 -37.15 35.07
N SER A 620 -8.63 -37.01 36.03
CA SER A 620 -8.88 -37.41 37.43
C SER A 620 -9.92 -36.52 38.12
N LYS A 621 -9.89 -35.21 37.87
CA LYS A 621 -10.87 -34.24 38.40
C LYS A 621 -12.30 -34.53 37.95
N TYR A 622 -12.47 -34.93 36.68
CA TYR A 622 -13.78 -35.18 36.08
C TYR A 622 -14.17 -36.68 36.01
N ALA A 623 -13.35 -37.60 36.55
CA ALA A 623 -13.67 -39.04 36.56
C ALA A 623 -15.00 -39.36 37.27
N ALA A 624 -15.32 -38.59 38.33
CA ALA A 624 -16.57 -38.71 39.09
C ALA A 624 -17.82 -38.19 38.33
N ASP A 625 -17.65 -37.42 37.25
CA ASP A 625 -18.72 -37.03 36.32
C ASP A 625 -18.35 -37.43 34.88
N PRO A 626 -18.55 -38.71 34.51
CA PRO A 626 -18.16 -39.22 33.20
C PRO A 626 -18.87 -38.54 32.03
N VAL A 627 -19.98 -37.83 32.25
CA VAL A 627 -20.73 -37.15 31.18
C VAL A 627 -19.91 -36.02 30.56
N LEU A 628 -19.14 -35.29 31.37
CA LEU A 628 -18.22 -34.27 30.89
C LEU A 628 -17.06 -34.89 30.08
N LEU A 629 -16.60 -36.07 30.50
CA LEU A 629 -15.56 -36.82 29.80
C LEU A 629 -16.03 -37.49 28.50
N ILE A 630 -17.34 -37.55 28.19
CA ILE A 630 -17.81 -37.97 26.84
C ILE A 630 -17.21 -37.06 25.75
N LYS A 631 -16.95 -35.79 26.07
CA LYS A 631 -16.27 -34.82 25.18
C LYS A 631 -14.75 -35.06 25.04
N VAL A 632 -14.27 -36.31 25.03
CA VAL A 632 -12.83 -36.65 24.80
C VAL A 632 -12.28 -35.96 23.54
N GLY A 633 -13.12 -35.76 22.52
CA GLY A 633 -12.75 -35.06 21.28
C GLY A 633 -12.19 -33.64 21.50
N SER A 634 -12.52 -32.97 22.60
CA SER A 634 -11.96 -31.65 22.94
C SER A 634 -10.44 -31.67 23.20
N PHE A 635 -9.84 -32.82 23.52
CA PHE A 635 -8.39 -32.96 23.61
C PHE A 635 -7.70 -33.03 22.24
N ALA A 636 -8.40 -33.42 21.17
CA ALA A 636 -7.78 -33.67 19.87
C ALA A 636 -7.08 -32.44 19.24
N PRO A 637 -7.61 -31.20 19.32
CA PRO A 637 -6.91 -30.00 18.85
C PRO A 637 -5.58 -29.76 19.59
N ILE A 638 -5.56 -29.93 20.92
CA ILE A 638 -4.38 -29.62 21.74
C ILE A 638 -3.32 -30.71 21.69
N LEU A 639 -3.70 -31.97 21.46
CA LEU A 639 -2.74 -33.07 21.23
C LEU A 639 -1.91 -32.86 19.95
N ARG A 640 -2.43 -32.13 18.95
CA ARG A 640 -1.68 -31.79 17.72
C ARG A 640 -0.51 -30.85 17.97
N GLU A 641 -0.49 -30.13 19.09
CA GLU A 641 0.66 -29.32 19.50
C GLU A 641 1.86 -30.16 19.94
N VAL A 642 1.67 -31.45 20.25
CA VAL A 642 2.79 -32.35 20.58
C VAL A 642 3.62 -32.55 19.30
N ARG A 643 4.91 -32.17 19.39
CA ARG A 643 5.87 -32.33 18.29
C ARG A 643 5.90 -33.77 17.80
N GLN A 644 6.07 -33.95 16.49
CA GLN A 644 6.08 -35.27 15.84
C GLN A 644 7.07 -36.25 16.49
N ASP A 645 8.26 -35.78 16.89
CA ASP A 645 9.31 -36.54 17.58
C ASP A 645 9.02 -36.82 19.07
N GLN A 646 7.97 -36.23 19.64
CA GLN A 646 7.58 -36.39 21.05
C GLN A 646 6.21 -37.08 21.23
N ARG A 647 5.46 -37.32 20.14
CA ARG A 647 4.14 -37.99 20.20
C ARG A 647 4.20 -39.35 20.87
N GLU A 648 5.24 -40.11 20.56
CA GLU A 648 5.45 -41.44 21.13
C GLU A 648 5.68 -41.40 22.65
N ALA A 649 6.59 -40.53 23.11
CA ALA A 649 6.85 -40.31 24.53
C ALA A 649 5.60 -39.78 25.27
N CYS A 650 4.83 -38.89 24.63
CA CYS A 650 3.56 -38.41 25.17
C CYS A 650 2.52 -39.53 25.31
N ALA A 651 2.43 -40.42 24.32
CA ALA A 651 1.53 -41.57 24.35
C ALA A 651 1.92 -42.57 25.44
N LEU A 652 3.22 -42.81 25.63
CA LEU A 652 3.74 -43.66 26.70
C LEU A 652 3.35 -43.09 28.08
N LEU A 653 3.65 -41.81 28.34
CA LEU A 653 3.32 -41.16 29.63
C LEU A 653 1.81 -41.12 29.92
N LEU A 654 0.98 -40.93 28.88
CA LEU A 654 -0.48 -40.99 29.04
C LEU A 654 -0.97 -42.42 29.26
N GLY A 655 -0.33 -43.41 28.64
CA GLY A 655 -0.78 -44.80 28.56
C GLY A 655 -0.24 -45.77 29.62
N GLU A 656 0.85 -45.40 30.31
CA GLU A 656 1.37 -46.14 31.45
C GLU A 656 0.40 -46.07 32.65
N ASP A 657 0.01 -47.23 33.15
CA ASP A 657 -1.03 -47.34 34.18
C ASP A 657 -0.56 -46.75 35.52
N SER A 658 -1.40 -45.93 36.15
CA SER A 658 -1.17 -45.42 37.50
C SER A 658 -2.33 -45.87 38.38
N ASP A 659 -2.07 -46.91 39.19
CA ASP A 659 -3.08 -47.74 39.85
C ASP A 659 -3.68 -47.07 41.12
N ASP A 660 -4.17 -45.83 40.96
CA ASP A 660 -4.69 -44.97 42.03
C ASP A 660 -6.15 -44.56 41.75
N GLY A 661 -7.11 -45.34 42.25
CA GLY A 661 -8.52 -44.98 42.23
C GLY A 661 -9.50 -46.03 42.72
N ASN A 662 -10.71 -45.56 43.05
CA ASN A 662 -11.88 -46.41 43.27
C ASN A 662 -12.30 -47.08 41.95
N ASP A 663 -12.88 -48.28 42.01
CA ASP A 663 -12.97 -49.20 40.85
C ASP A 663 -13.66 -48.61 39.61
N ARG A 664 -14.72 -47.81 39.82
CA ARG A 664 -15.43 -47.09 38.74
C ARG A 664 -14.61 -45.94 38.14
N ASP A 665 -13.91 -45.17 38.97
CA ASP A 665 -13.10 -44.04 38.52
C ASP A 665 -11.84 -44.54 37.80
N ARG A 666 -11.26 -45.65 38.26
CA ARG A 666 -10.16 -46.39 37.62
C ARG A 666 -10.51 -46.74 36.18
N LEU A 667 -11.70 -47.32 35.94
CA LEU A 667 -12.19 -47.64 34.61
C LEU A 667 -12.32 -46.41 33.70
N VAL A 668 -12.95 -45.33 34.17
CA VAL A 668 -13.15 -44.11 33.36
C VAL A 668 -11.81 -43.43 33.03
N LYS A 669 -10.91 -43.30 34.02
CA LYS A 669 -9.57 -42.74 33.83
C LYS A 669 -8.78 -43.53 32.79
N ALA A 670 -8.71 -44.86 32.92
CA ALA A 670 -7.97 -45.73 32.02
C ALA A 670 -8.51 -45.66 30.59
N CYS A 671 -9.83 -45.77 30.40
CA CYS A 671 -10.47 -45.67 29.08
C CYS A 671 -10.16 -44.35 28.36
N VAL A 672 -10.24 -43.20 29.05
CA VAL A 672 -9.95 -41.89 28.45
C VAL A 672 -8.46 -41.75 28.14
N ARG A 673 -7.58 -42.11 29.08
CA ARG A 673 -6.11 -42.04 28.90
C ARG A 673 -5.64 -42.89 27.72
N VAL A 674 -6.08 -44.14 27.62
CA VAL A 674 -5.75 -45.05 26.52
C VAL A 674 -6.30 -44.51 25.19
N LYS A 675 -7.51 -43.94 25.15
CA LYS A 675 -8.05 -43.30 23.94
C LYS A 675 -7.20 -42.12 23.47
N LEU A 676 -6.69 -41.27 24.38
CA LEU A 676 -5.78 -40.18 24.03
C LEU A 676 -4.39 -40.68 23.58
N ALA A 677 -3.86 -41.71 24.24
CA ALA A 677 -2.59 -42.33 23.84
C ALA A 677 -2.69 -42.97 22.44
N VAL A 678 -3.78 -43.66 22.12
CA VAL A 678 -4.02 -44.22 20.77
C VAL A 678 -4.09 -43.14 19.70
N LEU A 679 -4.72 -41.98 19.95
CA LEU A 679 -4.73 -40.85 19.00
C LEU A 679 -3.30 -40.35 18.69
N LEU A 680 -2.44 -40.25 19.71
CA LEU A 680 -1.04 -39.87 19.54
C LEU A 680 -0.22 -40.93 18.80
N LEU A 681 -0.47 -42.21 19.06
CA LEU A 681 0.16 -43.32 18.35
C LEU A 681 -0.26 -43.35 16.88
N GLU A 682 -1.55 -43.17 16.56
CA GLU A 682 -2.04 -43.08 15.18
C GLU A 682 -1.34 -41.96 14.40
N ASP A 683 -1.18 -40.80 15.02
CA ASP A 683 -0.50 -39.64 14.42
C ASP A 683 1.04 -39.74 14.46
N ALA A 684 1.62 -40.69 15.20
CA ALA A 684 3.05 -41.04 15.14
C ALA A 684 3.33 -42.11 14.05
N HIS A 685 2.44 -43.09 13.88
CA HIS A 685 2.56 -44.14 12.88
C HIS A 685 2.33 -43.62 11.45
N LYS A 686 1.34 -42.74 11.24
CA LYS A 686 1.18 -41.97 9.97
C LYS A 686 2.41 -41.14 9.62
N ALA A 687 3.23 -40.84 10.62
CA ALA A 687 4.43 -40.01 10.54
C ALA A 687 5.73 -40.85 10.49
N GLU A 688 5.61 -42.17 10.31
CA GLU A 688 6.70 -43.15 10.24
C GLU A 688 7.68 -43.13 11.43
N VAL A 689 7.23 -42.64 12.60
CA VAL A 689 8.04 -42.64 13.82
C VAL A 689 8.13 -44.08 14.36
N PRO A 690 9.33 -44.67 14.50
CA PRO A 690 9.48 -46.02 15.01
C PRO A 690 9.10 -46.09 16.49
N LEU A 691 8.32 -47.11 16.88
CA LEU A 691 7.96 -47.33 18.28
C LEU A 691 9.11 -47.99 19.05
N ASN A 692 9.38 -47.48 20.24
CA ASN A 692 10.34 -48.02 21.18
C ASN A 692 9.76 -49.22 21.98
N GLU A 693 10.64 -50.00 22.59
CA GLU A 693 10.28 -51.22 23.32
C GLU A 693 9.33 -50.99 24.51
N ARG A 694 9.38 -49.82 25.17
CA ARG A 694 8.48 -49.49 26.28
C ARG A 694 7.07 -49.25 25.79
N THR A 695 6.91 -48.54 24.68
CA THR A 695 5.61 -48.30 24.04
C THR A 695 4.98 -49.61 23.57
N LEU A 696 5.78 -50.52 22.98
CA LEU A 696 5.32 -51.87 22.64
C LEU A 696 4.93 -52.68 23.89
N SER A 697 5.72 -52.62 24.96
CA SER A 697 5.40 -53.27 26.24
C SER A 697 4.12 -52.73 26.89
N MET A 698 3.89 -51.42 26.81
CA MET A 698 2.66 -50.77 27.27
C MET A 698 1.43 -51.29 26.48
N ILE A 699 1.52 -51.35 25.16
CA ILE A 699 0.44 -51.89 24.31
C ILE A 699 0.18 -53.38 24.63
N GLU A 700 1.22 -54.16 24.92
CA GLU A 700 1.07 -55.56 25.33
C GLU A 700 0.35 -55.69 26.68
N LYS A 701 0.69 -54.84 27.66
CA LYS A 701 -0.04 -54.76 28.94
C LYS A 701 -1.52 -54.44 28.72
N TRP A 702 -1.86 -53.50 27.83
CA TRP A 702 -3.26 -53.17 27.52
C TRP A 702 -4.06 -54.36 26.97
N LYS A 703 -3.45 -55.26 26.17
CA LYS A 703 -4.12 -56.49 25.69
C LYS A 703 -4.53 -57.42 26.84
N GLY A 704 -3.74 -57.42 27.91
CA GLY A 704 -3.99 -58.19 29.15
C GLY A 704 -4.88 -57.48 30.17
N SER A 705 -5.39 -56.27 29.89
CA SER A 705 -6.23 -55.52 30.83
C SER A 705 -7.55 -56.23 31.12
N ASP A 706 -8.00 -56.09 32.36
CA ASP A 706 -9.34 -56.41 32.88
C ASP A 706 -10.43 -55.52 32.25
N ILE A 707 -10.09 -54.30 31.84
CA ILE A 707 -11.00 -53.34 31.21
C ILE A 707 -11.14 -53.63 29.71
N ASP A 708 -12.33 -54.08 29.30
CA ASP A 708 -12.57 -54.54 27.92
C ASP A 708 -12.30 -53.46 26.86
N MET A 709 -12.64 -52.19 27.12
CA MET A 709 -12.36 -51.09 26.18
C MET A 709 -10.86 -50.85 25.95
N VAL A 710 -10.03 -51.00 27.00
CA VAL A 710 -8.57 -50.85 26.90
C VAL A 710 -7.99 -51.99 26.05
N ARG A 711 -8.44 -53.22 26.31
CA ARG A 711 -8.10 -54.40 25.52
C ARG A 711 -8.54 -54.28 24.06
N GLN A 712 -9.78 -53.84 23.79
CA GLN A 712 -10.26 -53.58 22.43
C GLN A 712 -9.39 -52.55 21.69
N ALA A 713 -9.03 -51.44 22.34
CA ALA A 713 -8.17 -50.42 21.76
C ALA A 713 -6.78 -50.97 21.38
N ALA A 714 -6.18 -51.81 22.23
CA ALA A 714 -4.89 -52.45 21.96
C ALA A 714 -4.94 -53.43 20.79
N TRP A 715 -6.01 -54.23 20.66
CA TRP A 715 -6.19 -55.14 19.53
C TRP A 715 -6.51 -54.40 18.23
N ALA A 716 -7.31 -53.33 18.28
CA ALA A 716 -7.59 -52.47 17.13
C ALA A 716 -6.31 -51.78 16.61
N TRP A 717 -5.43 -51.33 17.50
CA TRP A 717 -4.11 -50.81 17.15
C TRP A 717 -3.23 -51.86 16.44
N ASN A 718 -3.14 -53.06 17.02
CA ASN A 718 -2.36 -54.16 16.46
C ASN A 718 -2.85 -54.58 15.06
N TRP A 719 -4.17 -54.57 14.83
CA TRP A 719 -4.76 -54.83 13.52
C TRP A 719 -4.36 -53.76 12.48
N LYS A 720 -4.48 -52.48 12.82
CA LYS A 720 -4.11 -51.36 11.92
C LYS A 720 -2.63 -51.40 11.52
N THR A 721 -1.74 -51.68 12.48
CA THR A 721 -0.28 -51.73 12.24
C THR A 721 0.17 -52.99 11.50
N SER A 722 -0.59 -54.09 11.57
CA SER A 722 -0.29 -55.35 10.87
C SER A 722 -0.81 -55.41 9.42
N ASN A 723 -1.76 -54.54 9.04
CA ASN A 723 -2.38 -54.51 7.71
C ASN A 723 -2.47 -53.08 7.16
N PRO A 724 -1.40 -52.54 6.53
CA PRO A 724 -1.42 -51.22 5.90
C PRO A 724 -2.23 -51.25 4.58
N SER A 725 -3.55 -51.12 4.69
CA SER A 725 -4.45 -50.99 3.53
C SER A 725 -4.48 -49.55 2.99
N PRO A 726 -4.50 -49.31 1.65
CA PRO A 726 -4.53 -47.95 1.09
C PRO A 726 -5.86 -47.20 1.28
N TYR A 727 -6.90 -47.85 1.80
CA TYR A 727 -8.27 -47.31 1.86
C TYR A 727 -8.89 -47.46 3.25
N THR A 728 -8.77 -46.44 4.09
CA THR A 728 -9.68 -46.22 5.25
C THR A 728 -9.79 -44.74 5.61
N SER A 729 -10.40 -44.00 4.70
CA SER A 729 -11.25 -42.85 5.07
C SER A 729 -12.69 -43.36 5.15
N VAL A 730 -13.53 -42.69 5.94
CA VAL A 730 -14.93 -43.02 6.27
C VAL A 730 -15.11 -44.13 7.32
N TYR A 731 -16.00 -43.85 8.29
CA TYR A 731 -16.39 -44.64 9.47
C TYR A 731 -15.36 -44.81 10.60
N ILE A 732 -15.42 -43.89 11.57
CA ILE A 732 -15.96 -44.13 12.93
C ILE A 732 -16.37 -42.75 13.50
N GLU A 733 -17.67 -42.48 13.51
CA GLU A 733 -18.31 -41.54 14.44
C GLU A 733 -19.36 -42.36 15.21
N GLY A 734 -19.32 -42.25 16.54
CA GLY A 734 -20.09 -43.04 17.51
C GLY A 734 -19.62 -42.70 18.93
#